data_AF-A0A367LFR8-F1
#
_entry.id   AF-A0A367LFR8-F1
#
_cell.length_a   1.000
_cell.length_b   1.000
_cell.length_c   1.000
_cell.angle_alpha   90.00
_cell.angle_beta   90.00
_cell.angle_gamma   90.00
#
_symmetry.space_group_name_H-M   'P 1'
#
loop_
_entity.id
_entity.type
_entity.pdbx_description
1 polymer ?
#
loop_
_entity_poly.entity_id
_entity_poly.type
_entity_poly.pdbx_seq_one_letter_code
_entity_poly.pdbx_strand_id
1 'polypeptide(L)'
;MIPRLLGPSQAGPSLSASIILFFFHRRALLPARYAFSVLTVAVLAAKLVHIYAHVDAMASGLLGYSMSFFSQDVLFLLLMRLFLDNISSISIRSLRLLAISVASFIISSTLFFASVSISFFVVTGTELRWRNVGVASDSAAWGMLLSGLFSCSVTAASIVVFAWLAQNPCAVVFGAVLNLIRWPLAFLLSKVSPRAAASCSSSSSPPTYHNIPQDDVEDASGEHKLLTVDDAPTPADEKRPSLCLHVSLAITLIIMAISSVARPVDSSLVFMSWTLPLIPFIDLLPSSPSLTRLVPSYGNEVNSDLENRTALAEAPAWPWLPQGKPLPGFTDWYDGKEHYRADKDPLRVSNLDSALLPELRHSLGNIKIRHVVLIKLESTRKDVFPIKKGGYIWETLAASHDNNTLPASAVDLFSSLTPNANYLTGDYDDGFSHTHRKARGGINANNVHTTSTYTLKSMAGTLCGLYPLVADFNREYETHVYQPCLAHIFNAFNEILKDSNAGGGGDDFNSYKWRSTFIQSVTGGYDKQDAEMPVLGYPDGFFVSKEYLHSDKAKFGKINESDTNYYGMSEEVLKDYVRDEFASAKKNNGRVFLSHLTSTTHHPFVLPEGENYLPLSDEKKLNDLSHYVNTIGFADRWLGQVMEMLDEQGVANETLLVLVGDHGLSLPENGGVTPYYNGHVGNFHVPLVLSHPLLPAIDVNDAAASLSILPTILDLLIETGSLSKTTKQAARDLMGNYEGQSLLRPQRQASWETGESNWLFTVMNPGRATIAVRDAHRPDWRLIMPVIDDVEWRFTNTAEDPHEKEPVISFSFSPLLEKIERKYGVEAAAWTETAAFKARWWVKENNKRWRFDAYQTKGHRAEKGVAGAGLANEYDATWKSYILVPCCASRRRGTGKRGFLFKAIDRLDQLDPRDGVELGTGHETVGRWFSASGPYAVGNDEFQYDCPLAETGLRTGGGGKGEPRTRVDVHSGFPPSGPGRNGGVWCGIWRPRTRITIPVGTCPGGYHEEEEEEEEEEEEGGGRRRKQMMKTQTESTMGRWKQFYSSAYVHMLLRDRERPPILSPSSSSYLVSQVFFFFFFLPVFPL
;
A
#
# COMPACT_ATOMS: atom_id res chain seq x y z
N MET A 1 -17.81 -47.36 -39.36
CA MET A 1 -19.14 -48.02 -39.24
C MET A 1 -19.65 -47.86 -37.81
N ILE A 2 -20.97 -47.82 -37.63
CA ILE A 2 -21.72 -47.94 -36.36
C ILE A 2 -21.96 -49.47 -36.16
N PRO A 3 -22.05 -50.09 -34.94
CA PRO A 3 -22.66 -49.62 -33.68
C PRO A 3 -21.73 -49.71 -32.43
N ARG A 4 -22.00 -49.21 -31.21
CA ARG A 4 -23.21 -49.05 -30.34
C ARG A 4 -23.75 -50.36 -29.71
N LEU A 5 -23.79 -50.43 -28.37
CA LEU A 5 -24.94 -50.87 -27.55
C LEU A 5 -24.68 -50.71 -26.03
N LEU A 6 -25.79 -50.62 -25.30
CA LEU A 6 -26.08 -50.33 -23.89
C LEU A 6 -25.35 -51.24 -22.86
N GLY A 7 -25.29 -50.96 -21.55
CA GLY A 7 -26.06 -50.00 -20.71
C GLY A 7 -25.44 -49.76 -19.31
N PRO A 8 -26.20 -49.25 -18.32
CA PRO A 8 -25.63 -48.51 -17.18
C PRO A 8 -25.31 -49.34 -15.92
N SER A 9 -24.27 -48.91 -15.19
CA SER A 9 -24.02 -49.23 -13.77
C SER A 9 -24.00 -47.94 -12.93
N GLN A 10 -24.40 -48.02 -11.67
CA GLN A 10 -24.43 -46.87 -10.77
C GLN A 10 -23.01 -46.47 -10.33
N ALA A 11 -22.69 -45.17 -10.39
CA ALA A 11 -21.43 -44.65 -9.88
C ALA A 11 -21.44 -44.64 -8.35
N GLY A 12 -20.58 -45.47 -7.73
CA GLY A 12 -20.25 -45.34 -6.31
C GLY A 12 -19.46 -44.05 -6.04
N PRO A 13 -19.48 -43.51 -4.80
CA PRO A 13 -18.70 -42.33 -4.44
C PRO A 13 -17.19 -42.59 -4.62
N SER A 14 -16.45 -41.56 -5.01
CA SER A 14 -15.04 -41.71 -5.36
C SER A 14 -14.19 -42.23 -4.20
N LEU A 15 -13.15 -43.00 -4.54
CA LEU A 15 -12.22 -43.59 -3.58
C LEU A 15 -11.59 -42.53 -2.66
N SER A 16 -11.32 -41.33 -3.20
CA SER A 16 -10.79 -40.16 -2.50
C SER A 16 -11.67 -39.72 -1.31
N ALA A 17 -12.98 -39.60 -1.52
CA ALA A 17 -13.91 -39.22 -0.45
C ALA A 17 -13.98 -40.30 0.64
N SER A 18 -13.95 -41.57 0.23
CA SER A 18 -13.97 -42.71 1.14
C SER A 18 -12.70 -42.80 1.99
N ILE A 19 -11.52 -42.55 1.42
CA ILE A 19 -10.24 -42.55 2.13
C ILE A 19 -10.18 -41.41 3.17
N ILE A 20 -10.59 -40.20 2.81
CA ILE A 20 -10.66 -39.06 3.74
C ILE A 20 -11.57 -39.40 4.93
N LEU A 21 -12.79 -39.88 4.67
CA LEU A 21 -13.71 -40.30 5.72
C LEU A 21 -13.16 -41.45 6.57
N PHE A 22 -12.47 -42.43 5.97
CA PHE A 22 -11.92 -43.59 6.67
C PHE A 22 -10.84 -43.20 7.69
N PHE A 23 -9.93 -42.26 7.34
CA PHE A 23 -8.95 -41.73 8.30
C PHE A 23 -9.62 -40.99 9.45
N PHE A 24 -10.66 -40.19 9.19
CA PHE A 24 -11.43 -39.53 10.26
C PHE A 24 -12.20 -40.49 11.17
N HIS A 25 -12.62 -41.68 10.69
CA HIS A 25 -13.61 -42.49 11.41
C HIS A 25 -13.08 -43.46 12.48
N ARG A 26 -11.76 -43.65 12.66
CA ARG A 26 -11.23 -44.65 13.62
C ARG A 26 -10.18 -44.23 14.65
N ARG A 27 -9.30 -43.25 14.40
CA ARG A 27 -8.32 -42.76 15.42
C ARG A 27 -8.03 -41.24 15.38
N ALA A 28 -8.88 -40.44 14.73
CA ALA A 28 -8.61 -39.01 14.45
C ALA A 28 -8.94 -38.01 15.58
N LEU A 29 -9.08 -38.46 16.82
CA LEU A 29 -8.78 -37.59 17.96
C LEU A 29 -7.30 -37.78 18.31
N LEU A 30 -6.47 -36.87 17.81
CA LEU A 30 -5.30 -36.45 18.58
C LEU A 30 -5.77 -36.19 20.02
N PRO A 31 -5.04 -36.66 21.07
CA PRO A 31 -5.54 -36.62 22.44
C PRO A 31 -5.99 -35.19 22.77
N ALA A 32 -7.17 -35.01 23.37
CA ALA A 32 -7.81 -33.68 23.45
C ALA A 32 -6.92 -32.61 24.13
N ARG A 33 -5.98 -33.04 24.98
CA ARG A 33 -4.87 -32.24 25.54
C ARG A 33 -4.03 -31.54 24.44
N TYR A 34 -3.68 -32.23 23.35
CA TYR A 34 -2.97 -31.67 22.18
C TYR A 34 -3.84 -30.76 21.32
N ALA A 35 -5.07 -31.16 21.00
CA ALA A 35 -5.97 -30.33 20.20
C ALA A 35 -6.23 -28.97 20.88
N PHE A 36 -6.36 -28.98 22.21
CA PHE A 36 -6.41 -27.78 23.04
C PHE A 36 -5.08 -27.01 23.07
N SER A 37 -3.94 -27.70 23.11
CA SER A 37 -2.60 -27.10 23.07
C SER A 37 -2.36 -26.32 21.76
N VAL A 38 -2.72 -26.89 20.60
CA VAL A 38 -2.59 -26.23 19.28
C VAL A 38 -3.39 -24.92 19.26
N LEU A 39 -4.63 -24.95 19.76
CA LEU A 39 -5.46 -23.74 19.90
C LEU A 39 -4.81 -22.70 20.83
N THR A 40 -4.30 -23.16 21.99
CA THR A 40 -3.68 -22.29 23.01
C THR A 40 -2.43 -21.59 22.48
N VAL A 41 -1.53 -22.33 21.83
CA VAL A 41 -0.30 -21.76 21.25
C VAL A 41 -0.63 -20.84 20.07
N ALA A 42 -1.58 -21.21 19.19
CA ALA A 42 -1.98 -20.36 18.07
C ALA A 42 -2.52 -18.99 18.52
N VAL A 43 -3.44 -18.98 19.49
CA VAL A 43 -4.03 -17.74 20.04
C VAL A 43 -2.97 -16.89 20.74
N LEU A 44 -2.17 -17.49 21.64
CA LEU A 44 -1.20 -16.73 22.43
C LEU A 44 -0.02 -16.23 21.59
N ALA A 45 0.46 -17.00 20.61
CA ALA A 45 1.53 -16.56 19.71
C ALA A 45 1.08 -15.36 18.84
N ALA A 46 -0.13 -15.42 18.27
CA ALA A 46 -0.68 -14.30 17.51
C ALA A 46 -0.91 -13.07 18.40
N LYS A 47 -1.44 -13.24 19.61
CA LYS A 47 -1.62 -12.15 20.59
C LYS A 47 -0.29 -11.51 21.01
N LEU A 48 0.79 -12.29 21.14
CA LEU A 48 2.12 -11.77 21.45
C LEU A 48 2.73 -10.98 20.28
N VAL A 49 2.56 -11.44 19.04
CA VAL A 49 2.97 -10.68 17.84
C VAL A 49 2.18 -9.38 17.71
N HIS A 50 0.87 -9.41 17.91
CA HIS A 50 0.00 -8.24 17.92
C HIS A 50 0.38 -7.22 19.01
N ILE A 51 0.72 -7.69 20.22
CA ILE A 51 1.22 -6.81 21.29
C ILE A 51 2.59 -6.23 20.93
N TYR A 52 3.48 -7.01 20.32
CA TYR A 52 4.80 -6.55 19.88
C TYR A 52 4.72 -5.51 18.77
N ALA A 53 3.83 -5.67 17.79
CA ALA A 53 3.64 -4.77 16.66
C ALA A 53 3.20 -3.35 17.06
N HIS A 54 2.58 -3.19 18.24
CA HIS A 54 1.87 -1.98 18.66
C HIS A 54 2.33 -1.43 20.03
N VAL A 55 3.44 -1.94 20.59
CA VAL A 55 3.86 -1.62 21.97
C VAL A 55 4.26 -0.16 22.16
N ASP A 56 4.91 0.47 21.18
CA ASP A 56 5.46 1.84 21.30
C ASP A 56 4.39 2.94 21.10
N ALA A 57 3.30 2.60 20.42
CA ALA A 57 2.14 3.47 20.24
C ALA A 57 1.24 3.57 21.48
N MET A 58 1.34 2.60 22.39
CA MET A 58 0.62 2.66 23.67
C MET A 58 1.05 3.89 24.49
N ALA A 59 0.08 4.56 25.12
CA ALA A 59 0.40 5.55 26.14
C ALA A 59 0.89 4.84 27.41
N SER A 60 1.94 5.37 28.06
CA SER A 60 2.58 4.74 29.23
C SER A 60 1.60 4.51 30.39
N GLY A 61 0.66 5.43 30.61
CA GLY A 61 -0.42 5.28 31.60
C GLY A 61 -1.42 4.13 31.31
N LEU A 62 -1.43 3.59 30.09
CA LEU A 62 -2.29 2.46 29.69
C LEU A 62 -1.63 1.09 29.91
N LEU A 63 -0.30 1.02 30.09
CA LEU A 63 0.43 -0.24 30.31
C LEU A 63 -0.06 -1.00 31.57
N GLY A 64 -0.57 -0.28 32.59
CA GLY A 64 -1.19 -0.89 33.78
C GLY A 64 -2.46 -1.70 33.49
N TYR A 65 -3.06 -1.56 32.31
CA TYR A 65 -4.23 -2.33 31.87
C TYR A 65 -3.87 -3.44 30.87
N SER A 66 -2.59 -3.68 30.57
CA SER A 66 -2.11 -4.68 29.60
C SER A 66 -2.63 -6.10 29.85
N MET A 67 -2.82 -6.50 31.12
CA MET A 67 -3.45 -7.79 31.46
C MET A 67 -4.87 -7.96 30.89
N SER A 68 -5.58 -6.86 30.61
CA SER A 68 -6.92 -6.92 29.99
C SER A 68 -6.91 -7.41 28.54
N PHE A 69 -5.78 -7.33 27.83
CA PHE A 69 -5.64 -7.76 26.43
C PHE A 69 -5.90 -9.25 26.23
N PHE A 70 -5.55 -10.06 27.23
CA PHE A 70 -5.73 -11.51 27.23
C PHE A 70 -7.11 -11.96 27.74
N SER A 71 -7.99 -11.04 28.17
CA SER A 71 -9.26 -11.41 28.80
C SER A 71 -10.23 -12.12 27.85
N GLN A 72 -10.28 -11.70 26.58
CA GLN A 72 -11.06 -12.43 25.56
C GLN A 72 -10.44 -13.80 25.26
N ASP A 73 -9.10 -13.85 25.13
CA ASP A 73 -8.34 -15.06 24.79
C ASP A 73 -8.48 -16.14 25.88
N VAL A 74 -8.32 -15.76 27.15
CA VAL A 74 -8.51 -16.68 28.28
C VAL A 74 -9.97 -17.16 28.37
N LEU A 75 -10.96 -16.29 28.16
CA LEU A 75 -12.37 -16.69 28.12
C LEU A 75 -12.65 -17.68 26.98
N PHE A 76 -12.18 -17.39 25.76
CA PHE A 76 -12.32 -18.26 24.59
C PHE A 76 -11.67 -19.63 24.82
N LEU A 77 -10.43 -19.65 25.34
CA LEU A 77 -9.71 -20.89 25.62
C LEU A 77 -10.39 -21.70 26.75
N LEU A 78 -10.94 -21.06 27.79
CA LEU A 78 -11.70 -21.76 28.83
C LEU A 78 -13.01 -22.35 28.29
N LEU A 79 -13.72 -21.64 27.42
CA LEU A 79 -14.92 -22.15 26.74
C LEU A 79 -14.58 -23.34 25.83
N MET A 80 -13.51 -23.24 25.03
CA MET A 80 -13.06 -24.33 24.17
C MET A 80 -12.53 -25.53 24.96
N ARG A 81 -11.88 -25.31 26.11
CA ARG A 81 -11.47 -26.39 27.04
C ARG A 81 -12.70 -27.13 27.58
N LEU A 82 -13.70 -26.38 28.06
CA LEU A 82 -14.98 -26.94 28.52
C LEU A 82 -15.72 -27.68 27.41
N PHE A 83 -15.68 -27.19 26.16
CA PHE A 83 -16.29 -27.85 25.03
C PHE A 83 -15.60 -29.19 24.72
N LEU A 84 -14.28 -29.18 24.55
CA LEU A 84 -13.47 -30.36 24.23
C LEU A 84 -13.59 -31.47 25.29
N ASP A 85 -13.52 -31.13 26.59
CA ASP A 85 -13.64 -32.11 27.67
C ASP A 85 -15.01 -32.80 27.70
N ASN A 86 -16.10 -32.11 27.29
CA ASN A 86 -17.47 -32.64 27.34
C ASN A 86 -17.93 -33.36 26.06
N ILE A 87 -17.17 -33.30 24.94
CA ILE A 87 -17.53 -33.99 23.68
C ILE A 87 -17.73 -35.50 23.89
N SER A 88 -16.92 -36.11 24.75
CA SER A 88 -17.01 -37.55 25.10
C SER A 88 -18.35 -37.93 25.75
N SER A 89 -18.90 -37.02 26.57
CA SER A 89 -20.14 -37.18 27.33
C SER A 89 -21.41 -37.08 26.46
N ILE A 90 -21.30 -36.67 25.20
CA ILE A 90 -22.45 -36.56 24.29
C ILE A 90 -22.88 -37.97 23.84
N SER A 91 -24.03 -38.42 24.35
CA SER A 91 -24.62 -39.73 24.05
C SER A 91 -25.17 -39.84 22.62
N ILE A 92 -25.71 -38.75 22.06
CA ILE A 92 -26.29 -38.70 20.72
C ILE A 92 -25.16 -38.65 19.67
N ARG A 93 -24.98 -39.75 18.91
CA ARG A 93 -23.88 -39.89 17.94
C ARG A 93 -23.80 -38.76 16.91
N SER A 94 -24.94 -38.30 16.38
CA SER A 94 -24.98 -37.19 15.41
C SER A 94 -24.55 -35.86 16.02
N LEU A 95 -25.05 -35.53 17.23
CA LEU A 95 -24.65 -34.33 17.97
C LEU A 95 -23.17 -34.37 18.38
N ARG A 96 -22.65 -35.56 18.74
CA ARG A 96 -21.22 -35.72 19.04
C ARG A 96 -20.34 -35.53 17.80
N LEU A 97 -20.74 -36.06 16.65
CA LEU A 97 -20.04 -35.82 15.38
C LEU A 97 -20.09 -34.34 14.99
N LEU A 98 -21.23 -33.66 15.15
CA LEU A 98 -21.35 -32.22 14.93
C LEU A 98 -20.41 -31.42 15.86
N ALA A 99 -20.37 -31.76 17.15
CA ALA A 99 -19.49 -31.09 18.11
C ALA A 99 -17.99 -31.32 17.80
N ILE A 100 -17.61 -32.52 17.35
CA ILE A 100 -16.24 -32.78 16.86
C ILE A 100 -15.94 -31.92 15.62
N SER A 101 -16.84 -31.89 14.63
CA SER A 101 -16.65 -31.05 13.43
C SER A 101 -16.53 -29.56 13.76
N VAL A 102 -17.34 -29.04 14.67
CA VAL A 102 -17.27 -27.64 15.14
C VAL A 102 -15.95 -27.37 15.85
N ALA A 103 -15.51 -28.25 16.75
CA ALA A 103 -14.22 -28.12 17.43
C ALA A 103 -13.05 -28.15 16.43
N SER A 104 -13.05 -29.11 15.50
CA SER A 104 -12.04 -29.24 14.46
C SER A 104 -12.00 -28.02 13.53
N PHE A 105 -13.15 -27.47 13.15
CA PHE A 105 -13.24 -26.25 12.36
C PHE A 105 -12.63 -25.06 13.11
N ILE A 106 -13.06 -24.80 14.36
CA ILE A 106 -12.54 -23.69 15.17
C ILE A 106 -11.02 -23.79 15.34
N ILE A 107 -10.49 -24.98 15.66
CA ILE A 107 -9.04 -25.19 15.84
C ILE A 107 -8.29 -24.99 14.52
N SER A 108 -8.80 -25.51 13.40
CA SER A 108 -8.19 -25.37 12.08
C SER A 108 -8.18 -23.91 11.61
N SER A 109 -9.30 -23.20 11.71
CA SER A 109 -9.40 -21.77 11.37
C SER A 109 -8.52 -20.91 12.26
N THR A 110 -8.44 -21.20 13.56
CA THR A 110 -7.56 -20.45 14.48
C THR A 110 -6.08 -20.67 14.16
N LEU A 111 -5.68 -21.91 13.85
CA LEU A 111 -4.32 -22.20 13.40
C LEU A 111 -4.00 -21.52 12.06
N PHE A 112 -4.94 -21.51 11.12
CA PHE A 112 -4.81 -20.80 9.84
C PHE A 112 -4.66 -19.28 10.04
N PHE A 113 -5.54 -18.64 10.80
CA PHE A 113 -5.46 -17.20 11.08
C PHE A 113 -4.15 -16.84 11.79
N ALA A 114 -3.71 -17.63 12.78
CA ALA A 114 -2.42 -17.42 13.45
C ALA A 114 -1.26 -17.53 12.46
N SER A 115 -1.25 -18.58 11.63
CA SER A 115 -0.17 -18.84 10.67
C SER A 115 -0.08 -17.74 9.62
N VAL A 116 -1.22 -17.27 9.10
CA VAL A 116 -1.29 -16.16 8.13
C VAL A 116 -0.86 -14.84 8.77
N SER A 117 -1.44 -14.44 9.91
CA SER A 117 -1.10 -13.15 10.54
C SER A 117 0.37 -13.08 10.96
N ILE A 118 0.90 -14.14 11.57
CA ILE A 118 2.31 -14.19 12.01
C ILE A 118 3.26 -14.25 10.79
N SER A 119 2.97 -15.04 9.75
CA SER A 119 3.86 -15.09 8.58
C SER A 119 3.81 -13.79 7.75
N PHE A 120 2.66 -13.12 7.65
CA PHE A 120 2.55 -11.81 7.02
C PHE A 120 3.33 -10.74 7.80
N PHE A 121 3.27 -10.75 9.14
CA PHE A 121 4.08 -9.85 9.98
C PHE A 121 5.59 -10.11 9.82
N VAL A 122 6.01 -11.37 9.78
CA VAL A 122 7.42 -11.75 9.58
C VAL A 122 7.95 -11.37 8.19
N VAL A 123 7.10 -11.31 7.17
CA VAL A 123 7.49 -10.93 5.79
C VAL A 123 7.40 -9.42 5.54
N THR A 124 6.44 -8.71 6.13
CA THR A 124 6.16 -7.29 5.80
C THR A 124 6.53 -6.29 6.90
N GLY A 125 6.76 -6.76 8.13
CA GLY A 125 6.88 -5.92 9.33
C GLY A 125 5.55 -5.33 9.82
N THR A 126 4.41 -5.70 9.23
CA THR A 126 3.08 -5.10 9.52
C THR A 126 1.99 -6.15 9.72
N GLU A 127 0.88 -5.79 10.36
CA GLU A 127 -0.24 -6.72 10.54
C GLU A 127 -1.15 -6.82 9.31
N LEU A 128 -1.54 -8.06 8.95
CA LEU A 128 -2.55 -8.28 7.92
C LEU A 128 -3.92 -7.80 8.42
N ARG A 129 -4.50 -6.81 7.73
CA ARG A 129 -5.88 -6.38 7.98
C ARG A 129 -6.85 -7.20 7.14
N TRP A 130 -7.76 -7.91 7.80
CA TRP A 130 -8.58 -8.95 7.16
C TRP A 130 -9.63 -8.39 6.18
N ARG A 131 -10.02 -7.11 6.32
CA ARG A 131 -10.81 -6.39 5.31
C ARG A 131 -10.13 -6.35 3.93
N ASN A 132 -8.80 -6.37 3.92
CA ASN A 132 -7.99 -6.24 2.72
C ASN A 132 -7.77 -7.58 1.97
N VAL A 133 -8.24 -8.70 2.54
CA VAL A 133 -8.20 -10.03 1.90
C VAL A 133 -9.10 -10.08 0.64
N GLY A 134 -9.92 -9.06 0.37
CA GLY A 134 -10.69 -8.94 -0.87
C GLY A 134 -9.83 -9.05 -2.15
N VAL A 135 -8.60 -8.54 -2.14
CA VAL A 135 -7.66 -8.61 -3.29
C VAL A 135 -7.25 -10.06 -3.60
N ALA A 136 -7.28 -10.97 -2.62
CA ALA A 136 -7.01 -12.39 -2.84
C ALA A 136 -8.05 -13.11 -3.72
N SER A 137 -9.14 -12.44 -4.11
CA SER A 137 -10.10 -12.96 -5.08
C SER A 137 -9.69 -12.75 -6.54
N ASP A 138 -8.66 -11.94 -6.80
CA ASP A 138 -8.08 -11.75 -8.14
C ASP A 138 -7.06 -12.85 -8.46
N SER A 139 -7.20 -13.44 -9.65
CA SER A 139 -6.23 -14.29 -10.34
C SER A 139 -4.78 -13.82 -10.25
N ALA A 140 -4.49 -12.54 -10.48
CA ALA A 140 -3.11 -12.03 -10.48
C ALA A 140 -2.48 -12.00 -9.07
N ALA A 141 -3.29 -11.83 -8.02
CA ALA A 141 -2.82 -11.86 -6.64
C ALA A 141 -2.35 -13.25 -6.18
N TRP A 142 -2.71 -14.35 -6.87
CA TRP A 142 -2.32 -15.70 -6.46
C TRP A 142 -0.82 -15.95 -6.52
N GLY A 143 -0.06 -15.29 -7.40
CA GLY A 143 1.40 -15.40 -7.41
C GLY A 143 2.03 -14.92 -6.09
N MET A 144 1.57 -13.77 -5.60
CA MET A 144 1.95 -13.19 -4.31
C MET A 144 1.47 -14.05 -3.12
N LEU A 145 0.26 -14.62 -3.18
CA LEU A 145 -0.24 -15.49 -2.11
C LEU A 145 0.52 -16.82 -2.03
N LEU A 146 0.93 -17.38 -3.18
CA LEU A 146 1.68 -18.62 -3.27
C LEU A 146 3.14 -18.47 -2.82
N SER A 147 3.77 -17.30 -2.98
CA SER A 147 5.10 -17.07 -2.39
C SER A 147 5.04 -17.03 -0.86
N GLY A 148 4.01 -16.40 -0.28
CA GLY A 148 3.75 -16.40 1.17
C GLY A 148 3.37 -17.78 1.75
N LEU A 149 2.93 -18.74 0.93
CA LEU A 149 2.48 -20.06 1.38
C LEU A 149 3.59 -20.86 2.08
N PHE A 150 4.85 -20.71 1.68
CA PHE A 150 5.97 -21.38 2.35
C PHE A 150 6.13 -20.88 3.79
N SER A 151 6.23 -19.56 3.98
CA SER A 151 6.34 -18.93 5.30
C SER A 151 5.14 -19.29 6.19
N CYS A 152 3.92 -19.21 5.67
CA CYS A 152 2.72 -19.63 6.39
C CYS A 152 2.76 -21.12 6.80
N SER A 153 3.24 -22.01 5.92
CA SER A 153 3.38 -23.43 6.22
C SER A 153 4.43 -23.72 7.29
N VAL A 154 5.57 -23.01 7.26
CA VAL A 154 6.64 -23.11 8.28
C VAL A 154 6.14 -22.57 9.63
N THR A 155 5.39 -21.47 9.65
CA THR A 155 4.74 -20.93 10.86
C THR A 155 3.73 -21.93 11.42
N ALA A 156 2.86 -22.52 10.58
CA ALA A 156 1.89 -23.52 10.99
C ALA A 156 2.56 -24.76 11.60
N ALA A 157 3.60 -25.29 10.95
CA ALA A 157 4.38 -26.41 11.45
C ALA A 157 5.06 -26.07 12.79
N SER A 158 5.58 -24.85 12.94
CA SER A 158 6.19 -24.37 14.19
C SER A 158 5.19 -24.33 15.34
N ILE A 159 4.01 -23.74 15.13
CA ILE A 159 2.92 -23.71 16.13
C ILE A 159 2.53 -25.13 16.56
N VAL A 160 2.43 -26.06 15.61
CA VAL A 160 2.10 -27.47 15.85
C VAL A 160 3.20 -28.19 16.67
N VAL A 161 4.48 -27.91 16.41
CA VAL A 161 5.60 -28.46 17.20
C VAL A 161 5.66 -27.87 18.61
N PHE A 162 5.49 -26.56 18.80
CA PHE A 162 5.43 -25.96 20.13
C PHE A 162 4.20 -26.44 20.92
N ALA A 163 3.07 -26.64 20.25
CA ALA A 163 1.88 -27.23 20.85
C ALA A 163 2.11 -28.69 21.30
N TRP A 164 2.99 -29.44 20.64
CA TRP A 164 3.37 -30.80 21.06
C TRP A 164 4.16 -30.80 22.37
N LEU A 165 5.04 -29.82 22.57
CA LEU A 165 5.77 -29.62 23.83
C LEU A 165 4.83 -29.08 24.94
N ALA A 166 3.93 -28.15 24.61
CA ALA A 166 3.09 -27.45 25.58
C ALA A 166 1.87 -28.23 26.10
N GLN A 167 1.62 -29.46 25.61
CA GLN A 167 0.41 -30.25 25.95
C GLN A 167 0.12 -30.36 27.45
N ASN A 168 1.14 -30.75 28.21
CA ASN A 168 1.02 -30.98 29.65
C ASN A 168 0.80 -29.67 30.43
N PRO A 169 1.63 -28.62 30.27
CA PRO A 169 1.36 -27.36 30.97
C PRO A 169 0.05 -26.68 30.55
N CYS A 170 -0.32 -26.67 29.26
CA CYS A 170 -1.62 -26.14 28.85
C CYS A 170 -2.79 -26.90 29.50
N ALA A 171 -2.70 -28.23 29.62
CA ALA A 171 -3.71 -29.03 30.31
C ALA A 171 -3.76 -28.77 31.83
N VAL A 172 -2.60 -28.64 32.49
CA VAL A 172 -2.50 -28.40 33.95
C VAL A 172 -2.98 -26.99 34.31
N VAL A 173 -2.52 -25.95 33.60
CA VAL A 173 -2.85 -24.55 33.89
C VAL A 173 -4.34 -24.28 33.68
N PHE A 174 -4.89 -24.59 32.50
CA PHE A 174 -6.31 -24.36 32.24
C PHE A 174 -7.22 -25.31 33.05
N GLY A 175 -6.73 -26.50 33.42
CA GLY A 175 -7.40 -27.38 34.38
C GLY A 175 -7.51 -26.76 35.79
N ALA A 176 -6.41 -26.18 36.30
CA ALA A 176 -6.40 -25.47 37.58
C ALA A 176 -7.31 -24.23 37.55
N VAL A 177 -7.30 -23.44 36.47
CA VAL A 177 -8.22 -22.30 36.28
C VAL A 177 -9.68 -22.75 36.25
N LEU A 178 -10.02 -23.83 35.53
CA LEU A 178 -11.40 -24.36 35.54
C LEU A 178 -11.82 -24.85 36.92
N ASN A 179 -10.92 -25.45 37.72
CA ASN A 179 -11.23 -25.85 39.09
C ASN A 179 -11.46 -24.63 40.01
N LEU A 180 -10.64 -23.58 39.88
CA LEU A 180 -10.81 -22.30 40.56
C LEU A 180 -12.17 -21.63 40.25
N ILE A 181 -12.67 -21.74 39.01
CA ILE A 181 -13.97 -21.20 38.60
C ILE A 181 -15.14 -22.11 39.02
N ARG A 182 -14.98 -23.44 38.94
CA ARG A 182 -16.02 -24.41 39.27
C ARG A 182 -16.32 -24.48 40.76
N TRP A 183 -15.33 -24.35 41.64
CA TRP A 183 -15.53 -24.52 43.09
C TRP A 183 -16.49 -23.47 43.71
N PRO A 184 -16.34 -22.15 43.46
CA PRO A 184 -17.32 -21.16 43.89
C PRO A 184 -18.71 -21.37 43.26
N LEU A 185 -18.75 -21.73 41.97
CA LEU A 185 -20.01 -21.91 41.24
C LEU A 185 -20.82 -23.10 41.79
N ALA A 186 -20.16 -24.24 42.05
CA ALA A 186 -20.78 -25.40 42.68
C ALA A 186 -21.24 -25.10 44.12
N PHE A 187 -20.44 -24.36 44.90
CA PHE A 187 -20.82 -23.91 46.24
C PHE A 187 -22.07 -23.01 46.21
N LEU A 188 -22.12 -22.02 45.32
CA LEU A 188 -23.28 -21.13 45.16
C LEU A 188 -24.53 -21.90 44.66
N LEU A 189 -24.37 -22.79 43.68
CA LEU A 189 -25.47 -23.62 43.19
C LEU A 189 -25.99 -24.58 44.28
N SER A 190 -25.15 -25.06 45.19
CA SER A 190 -25.58 -25.89 46.33
C SER A 190 -26.51 -25.16 47.31
N LYS A 191 -26.42 -23.82 47.38
CA LYS A 191 -27.33 -22.98 48.18
C LYS A 191 -28.68 -22.74 47.50
N VAL A 192 -28.78 -22.93 46.17
CA VAL A 192 -29.97 -22.62 45.36
C VAL A 192 -30.73 -23.88 44.93
N SER A 193 -30.03 -24.96 44.58
CA SER A 193 -30.64 -26.26 44.23
C SER A 193 -29.67 -27.42 44.47
N PRO A 194 -29.96 -28.33 45.43
CA PRO A 194 -29.13 -29.52 45.67
C PRO A 194 -28.96 -30.41 44.43
N ARG A 195 -29.96 -30.45 43.53
CA ARG A 195 -29.88 -31.18 42.26
C ARG A 195 -28.94 -30.52 41.24
N ALA A 196 -28.81 -29.19 41.26
CA ALA A 196 -27.87 -28.48 40.38
C ALA A 196 -26.42 -28.72 40.84
N ALA A 197 -26.15 -28.64 42.14
CA ALA A 197 -24.81 -28.91 42.68
C ALA A 197 -24.31 -30.32 42.38
N ALA A 198 -25.18 -31.33 42.51
CA ALA A 198 -24.83 -32.71 42.14
C ALA A 198 -24.29 -32.80 40.69
N SER A 199 -24.97 -32.15 39.74
CA SER A 199 -24.57 -32.08 38.33
C SER A 199 -23.27 -31.31 38.07
N CYS A 200 -22.89 -30.39 38.95
CA CYS A 200 -21.60 -29.68 38.85
C CYS A 200 -20.45 -30.46 39.50
N SER A 201 -20.74 -31.33 40.47
CA SER A 201 -19.75 -32.19 41.11
C SER A 201 -19.46 -33.50 40.37
N SER A 202 -20.37 -33.96 39.50
CA SER A 202 -20.35 -35.34 38.96
C SER A 202 -19.61 -35.52 37.63
N SER A 203 -18.82 -34.55 37.15
CA SER A 203 -18.08 -34.68 35.88
C SER A 203 -16.71 -35.37 36.00
N SER A 204 -16.34 -35.84 37.19
CA SER A 204 -15.11 -36.62 37.43
C SER A 204 -15.39 -38.12 37.26
N SER A 205 -15.62 -38.56 36.03
CA SER A 205 -15.76 -39.99 35.71
C SER A 205 -14.44 -40.74 35.99
N PRO A 206 -14.45 -41.87 36.72
CA PRO A 206 -13.30 -42.76 36.75
C PRO A 206 -13.07 -43.37 35.36
N PRO A 207 -11.84 -43.81 35.03
CA PRO A 207 -11.53 -44.36 33.71
C PRO A 207 -12.28 -45.68 33.46
N THR A 208 -13.17 -45.68 32.48
CA THR A 208 -13.89 -46.89 32.05
C THR A 208 -12.93 -47.91 31.46
N TYR A 209 -12.76 -49.05 32.11
CA TYR A 209 -11.99 -50.18 31.57
C TYR A 209 -12.59 -50.66 30.24
N HIS A 210 -11.78 -50.66 29.19
CA HIS A 210 -12.13 -51.32 27.93
C HIS A 210 -11.59 -52.74 27.95
N ASN A 211 -12.46 -53.73 28.14
CA ASN A 211 -12.11 -55.13 27.91
C ASN A 211 -11.79 -55.33 26.42
N ILE A 212 -10.62 -55.91 26.15
CA ILE A 212 -10.23 -56.40 24.83
C ILE A 212 -10.59 -57.90 24.80
N PRO A 213 -11.30 -58.40 23.78
CA PRO A 213 -11.49 -59.84 23.59
C PRO A 213 -10.13 -60.51 23.36
N GLN A 214 -9.86 -61.59 24.09
CA GLN A 214 -8.65 -62.39 23.98
C GLN A 214 -8.98 -63.69 23.27
N ASP A 215 -8.62 -63.78 21.99
CA ASP A 215 -8.58 -65.01 21.19
C ASP A 215 -7.17 -65.16 20.59
N ASP A 216 -6.75 -66.41 20.40
CA ASP A 216 -5.63 -66.89 19.58
C ASP A 216 -4.22 -66.28 19.77
N VAL A 217 -3.44 -66.86 20.71
CA VAL A 217 -2.16 -67.55 20.41
C VAL A 217 -1.96 -68.68 21.44
N GLU A 218 -1.79 -69.92 20.97
CA GLU A 218 -1.32 -71.05 21.79
C GLU A 218 0.22 -71.22 21.74
N ASP A 219 0.71 -72.07 22.65
CA ASP A 219 1.98 -72.83 22.58
C ASP A 219 3.27 -72.18 23.16
N ALA A 220 4.29 -73.02 23.35
CA ALA A 220 5.55 -72.85 24.09
C ALA A 220 5.43 -72.84 25.63
N SER A 221 5.48 -74.04 26.22
CA SER A 221 5.54 -74.27 27.67
C SER A 221 6.91 -73.97 28.30
N GLY A 222 6.93 -73.62 29.59
CA GLY A 222 8.15 -73.33 30.34
C GLY A 222 7.90 -73.01 31.81
N GLU A 223 7.74 -74.04 32.65
CA GLU A 223 7.59 -73.85 34.09
C GLU A 223 8.89 -73.35 34.75
N HIS A 224 8.82 -72.28 35.53
CA HIS A 224 9.13 -72.36 36.97
C HIS A 224 8.88 -71.07 37.76
N LYS A 225 8.66 -71.26 39.07
CA LYS A 225 8.71 -70.27 40.17
C LYS A 225 7.62 -69.20 40.19
N LEU A 226 6.53 -69.59 40.85
CA LEU A 226 5.78 -68.75 41.78
C LEU A 226 6.74 -67.87 42.61
N LEU A 227 6.63 -66.54 42.46
CA LEU A 227 7.11 -65.55 43.41
C LEU A 227 5.93 -64.69 43.89
N THR A 228 6.08 -64.06 45.04
CA THR A 228 4.98 -63.51 45.83
C THR A 228 4.41 -62.19 45.30
N VAL A 229 3.16 -61.92 45.66
CA VAL A 229 2.52 -60.61 45.51
C VAL A 229 3.25 -59.60 46.39
N ASP A 230 4.14 -58.79 45.80
CA ASP A 230 4.58 -57.48 46.29
C ASP A 230 5.49 -56.77 45.25
N ASP A 231 5.01 -56.65 44.00
CA ASP A 231 5.64 -55.78 42.98
C ASP A 231 4.66 -55.43 41.83
N ALA A 232 3.58 -54.71 42.16
CA ALA A 232 2.73 -54.08 41.17
C ALA A 232 3.13 -52.60 41.05
N PRO A 233 3.50 -52.09 39.85
CA PRO A 233 3.88 -50.69 39.70
C PRO A 233 2.69 -49.80 40.03
N THR A 234 2.82 -48.97 41.07
CA THR A 234 1.81 -47.99 41.44
C THR A 234 1.54 -47.04 40.27
N PRO A 235 0.28 -46.71 39.98
CA PRO A 235 -0.02 -45.72 38.95
C PRO A 235 0.61 -44.39 39.36
N ALA A 236 1.43 -43.81 38.47
CA ALA A 236 2.16 -42.59 38.77
C ALA A 236 1.20 -41.47 39.18
N ASP A 237 1.42 -40.88 40.37
CA ASP A 237 0.62 -39.78 40.89
C ASP A 237 0.49 -38.65 39.85
N GLU A 238 -0.75 -38.35 39.41
CA GLU A 238 -1.06 -37.05 38.81
C GLU A 238 -0.87 -35.99 39.92
N LYS A 239 0.38 -35.52 40.07
CA LYS A 239 0.79 -34.53 41.07
C LYS A 239 -0.21 -33.38 41.11
N ARG A 240 -0.98 -33.29 42.20
CA ARG A 240 -1.95 -32.21 42.41
C ARG A 240 -1.24 -30.87 42.18
N PRO A 241 -1.77 -29.97 41.32
CA PRO A 241 -1.09 -28.72 41.02
C PRO A 241 -0.89 -27.94 42.31
N SER A 242 0.30 -27.37 42.51
CA SER A 242 0.70 -26.87 43.83
C SER A 242 -0.26 -25.80 44.35
N LEU A 243 -0.34 -25.65 45.68
CA LEU A 243 -1.13 -24.58 46.29
C LEU A 243 -0.64 -23.20 45.81
N CYS A 244 0.68 -23.06 45.62
CA CYS A 244 1.29 -21.87 45.04
C CYS A 244 0.79 -21.58 43.61
N LEU A 245 0.68 -22.60 42.74
CA LEU A 245 0.17 -22.42 41.38
C LEU A 245 -1.31 -21.96 41.40
N HIS A 246 -2.14 -22.57 42.23
CA HIS A 246 -3.55 -22.16 42.35
C HIS A 246 -3.71 -20.73 42.91
N VAL A 247 -2.92 -20.35 43.91
CA VAL A 247 -2.93 -18.99 44.46
C VAL A 247 -2.42 -17.97 43.44
N SER A 248 -1.33 -18.29 42.72
CA SER A 248 -0.80 -17.44 41.64
C SER A 248 -1.84 -17.23 40.53
N LEU A 249 -2.44 -18.31 40.01
CA LEU A 249 -3.48 -18.22 38.99
C LEU A 249 -4.72 -17.45 39.46
N ALA A 250 -5.13 -17.62 40.73
CA ALA A 250 -6.22 -16.84 41.31
C ALA A 250 -5.90 -15.33 41.34
N ILE A 251 -4.68 -14.96 41.76
CA ILE A 251 -4.21 -13.57 41.76
C ILE A 251 -4.18 -13.00 40.33
N THR A 252 -3.62 -13.73 39.37
CA THR A 252 -3.56 -13.33 37.95
C THR A 252 -4.97 -13.10 37.36
N LEU A 253 -5.93 -13.97 37.66
CA LEU A 253 -7.32 -13.82 37.22
C LEU A 253 -8.02 -12.63 37.88
N ILE A 254 -7.74 -12.36 39.16
CA ILE A 254 -8.28 -11.20 39.89
C ILE A 254 -7.70 -9.90 39.32
N ILE A 255 -6.39 -9.83 39.08
CA ILE A 255 -5.73 -8.68 38.44
C ILE A 255 -6.32 -8.46 37.05
N MET A 256 -6.40 -9.49 36.22
CA MET A 256 -6.98 -9.42 34.87
C MET A 256 -8.44 -8.93 34.89
N ALA A 257 -9.27 -9.43 35.81
CA ALA A 257 -10.65 -8.98 35.96
C ALA A 257 -10.76 -7.52 36.42
N ILE A 258 -9.91 -7.09 37.37
CA ILE A 258 -9.83 -5.70 37.82
C ILE A 258 -9.40 -4.80 36.67
N SER A 259 -8.31 -5.14 35.95
CA SER A 259 -7.85 -4.39 34.77
C SER A 259 -8.94 -4.27 33.70
N SER A 260 -9.68 -5.34 33.41
CA SER A 260 -10.76 -5.32 32.39
C SER A 260 -11.99 -4.52 32.81
N VAL A 261 -12.28 -4.37 34.10
CA VAL A 261 -13.41 -3.56 34.61
C VAL A 261 -13.03 -2.10 34.87
N ALA A 262 -11.78 -1.84 35.30
CA ALA A 262 -11.30 -0.52 35.67
C ALA A 262 -10.67 0.28 34.52
N ARG A 263 -10.42 -0.34 33.36
CA ARG A 263 -9.79 0.34 32.22
C ARG A 263 -10.66 1.49 31.65
N PRO A 264 -10.02 2.54 31.10
CA PRO A 264 -10.74 3.58 30.36
C PRO A 264 -11.35 3.03 29.07
N VAL A 265 -12.33 3.76 28.53
CA VAL A 265 -12.88 3.51 27.19
C VAL A 265 -11.98 4.20 26.18
N ASP A 266 -10.96 3.48 25.71
CA ASP A 266 -9.99 3.93 24.72
C ASP A 266 -9.91 2.88 23.58
N SER A 267 -9.82 3.34 22.33
CA SER A 267 -9.86 2.47 21.15
C SER A 267 -8.66 1.51 21.09
N SER A 268 -7.47 1.93 21.55
CA SER A 268 -6.29 1.07 21.61
C SER A 268 -6.53 -0.12 22.55
N LEU A 269 -7.10 0.12 23.75
CA LEU A 269 -7.39 -0.95 24.69
C LEU A 269 -8.46 -1.92 24.18
N VAL A 270 -9.39 -1.46 23.33
CA VAL A 270 -10.36 -2.33 22.66
C VAL A 270 -9.68 -3.15 21.57
N PHE A 271 -8.92 -2.51 20.67
CA PHE A 271 -8.19 -3.12 19.56
C PHE A 271 -7.29 -4.27 20.05
N MET A 272 -6.38 -3.97 20.98
CA MET A 272 -5.41 -4.92 21.56
C MET A 272 -6.07 -6.13 22.28
N SER A 273 -7.36 -6.03 22.61
CA SER A 273 -8.11 -7.07 23.34
C SER A 273 -8.81 -8.09 22.47
N TRP A 274 -8.92 -7.90 21.15
CA TRP A 274 -9.65 -8.85 20.31
C TRP A 274 -8.97 -10.22 20.29
N THR A 275 -9.75 -11.28 20.49
CA THR A 275 -9.23 -12.65 20.35
C THR A 275 -9.18 -13.06 18.88
N LEU A 276 -8.11 -13.75 18.49
CA LEU A 276 -7.76 -14.06 17.09
C LEU A 276 -8.94 -14.59 16.23
N PRO A 277 -9.80 -15.52 16.70
CA PRO A 277 -10.92 -16.02 15.89
C PRO A 277 -11.98 -14.98 15.54
N LEU A 278 -12.03 -13.84 16.25
CA LEU A 278 -12.96 -12.74 15.99
C LEU A 278 -12.37 -11.67 15.07
N ILE A 279 -11.05 -11.52 15.00
CA ILE A 279 -10.38 -10.44 14.23
C ILE A 279 -10.88 -10.37 12.78
N PRO A 280 -11.00 -11.47 12.01
CA PRO A 280 -11.48 -11.41 10.63
C PRO A 280 -12.92 -10.89 10.49
N PHE A 281 -13.76 -11.06 11.51
CA PHE A 281 -15.14 -10.56 11.51
C PHE A 281 -15.19 -9.09 11.96
N ILE A 282 -14.39 -8.70 12.95
CA ILE A 282 -14.31 -7.32 13.44
C ILE A 282 -13.69 -6.40 12.40
N ASP A 283 -12.64 -6.83 11.69
CA ASP A 283 -12.01 -6.04 10.62
C ASP A 283 -12.98 -5.74 9.47
N LEU A 284 -13.93 -6.64 9.20
CA LEU A 284 -15.00 -6.47 8.21
C LEU A 284 -16.18 -5.62 8.70
N LEU A 285 -16.29 -5.32 9.99
CA LEU A 285 -17.25 -4.33 10.48
C LEU A 285 -16.78 -2.90 10.10
N PRO A 286 -17.70 -1.95 9.89
CA PRO A 286 -17.30 -0.58 9.61
C PRO A 286 -16.58 0.05 10.81
N SER A 287 -15.29 0.34 10.68
CA SER A 287 -14.55 1.20 11.62
C SER A 287 -15.28 2.53 11.79
N SER A 288 -15.34 3.06 13.01
CA SER A 288 -15.71 4.47 13.19
C SER A 288 -14.63 5.37 12.56
N PRO A 289 -14.99 6.52 11.96
CA PRO A 289 -14.00 7.40 11.35
C PRO A 289 -13.31 8.23 12.44
N SER A 290 -12.00 8.05 12.61
CA SER A 290 -11.15 8.77 13.58
C SER A 290 -11.35 10.29 13.53
N LEU A 291 -11.51 10.80 12.31
CA LEU A 291 -11.71 12.21 11.95
C LEU A 291 -12.88 12.88 12.69
N THR A 292 -13.91 12.11 13.07
CA THR A 292 -15.08 12.60 13.81
C THR A 292 -14.77 12.96 15.26
N ARG A 293 -13.68 12.43 15.84
CA ARG A 293 -13.28 12.68 17.23
C ARG A 293 -12.19 13.75 17.38
N LEU A 294 -11.79 14.40 16.29
CA LEU A 294 -10.79 15.47 16.33
C LEU A 294 -11.38 16.75 16.93
N VAL A 295 -10.95 17.05 18.16
CA VAL A 295 -11.30 18.22 18.99
C VAL A 295 -10.07 19.12 19.11
N PRO A 296 -10.17 20.45 18.90
CA PRO A 296 -9.03 21.35 19.01
C PRO A 296 -8.59 21.50 20.47
N SER A 297 -7.27 21.47 20.69
CA SER A 297 -6.61 21.58 21.99
C SER A 297 -5.88 22.91 22.14
N TYR A 298 -5.30 23.45 21.05
CA TYR A 298 -4.57 24.72 21.07
C TYR A 298 -5.44 25.96 20.80
N GLY A 299 -6.77 25.80 20.72
CA GLY A 299 -7.73 26.91 20.72
C GLY A 299 -7.80 27.74 19.43
N ASN A 300 -7.07 27.35 18.38
CA ASN A 300 -7.07 28.04 17.10
C ASN A 300 -8.45 27.99 16.41
N GLU A 301 -8.93 29.12 15.90
CA GLU A 301 -10.18 29.23 15.10
C GLU A 301 -10.06 28.61 13.67
N VAL A 302 -9.02 27.80 13.43
CA VAL A 302 -8.51 27.29 12.14
C VAL A 302 -9.53 26.56 11.25
N ASN A 303 -10.73 26.25 11.74
CA ASN A 303 -11.62 25.28 11.09
C ASN A 303 -13.13 25.59 11.08
N SER A 304 -13.59 26.74 11.57
CA SER A 304 -15.03 27.09 11.53
C SER A 304 -15.51 27.48 10.13
N ASP A 305 -14.65 28.16 9.37
CA ASP A 305 -14.89 28.58 7.98
C ASP A 305 -14.64 27.41 7.01
N LEU A 306 -13.48 26.75 7.11
CA LEU A 306 -13.05 25.68 6.19
C LEU A 306 -14.04 24.53 6.06
N GLU A 307 -14.64 24.07 7.17
CA GLU A 307 -15.64 22.98 7.17
C GLU A 307 -16.92 23.31 6.38
N ASN A 308 -17.20 24.59 6.10
CA ASN A 308 -18.32 25.05 5.27
C ASN A 308 -17.92 25.30 3.80
N ARG A 309 -16.63 25.19 3.45
CA ARG A 309 -16.12 25.40 2.08
C ARG A 309 -16.04 24.10 1.29
N THR A 310 -16.11 24.24 -0.03
CA THR A 310 -16.07 23.16 -1.02
C THR A 310 -15.26 23.61 -2.23
N ALA A 311 -14.48 22.70 -2.82
CA ALA A 311 -13.75 22.95 -4.07
C ALA A 311 -14.62 22.64 -5.31
N LEU A 312 -15.79 22.03 -5.10
CA LEU A 312 -16.76 21.74 -6.16
C LEU A 312 -17.64 22.95 -6.49
N ALA A 313 -17.84 23.20 -7.79
CA ALA A 313 -18.76 24.20 -8.34
C ALA A 313 -19.09 23.89 -9.82
N GLU A 314 -19.91 24.72 -10.49
CA GLU A 314 -20.18 24.59 -11.93
C GLU A 314 -18.89 24.69 -12.77
N ALA A 315 -18.70 23.73 -13.69
CA ALA A 315 -17.50 23.59 -14.51
C ALA A 315 -17.17 24.87 -15.33
N PRO A 316 -15.89 25.24 -15.49
CA PRO A 316 -15.52 26.49 -16.15
C PRO A 316 -15.81 26.43 -17.66
N ALA A 317 -16.63 27.36 -18.17
CA ALA A 317 -17.03 27.39 -19.58
C ALA A 317 -15.84 27.64 -20.53
N TRP A 318 -15.51 26.66 -21.36
CA TRP A 318 -14.35 26.69 -22.27
C TRP A 318 -14.78 26.70 -23.75
N PRO A 319 -14.59 27.81 -24.50
CA PRO A 319 -15.07 27.93 -25.88
C PRO A 319 -14.45 26.97 -26.90
N TRP A 320 -13.39 26.24 -26.54
CA TRP A 320 -12.72 25.25 -27.40
C TRP A 320 -13.23 23.81 -27.19
N LEU A 321 -14.09 23.55 -26.19
CA LEU A 321 -14.71 22.24 -26.04
C LEU A 321 -15.81 22.05 -27.10
N PRO A 322 -15.77 20.95 -27.90
CA PRO A 322 -16.76 20.71 -28.95
C PRO A 322 -18.18 20.60 -28.39
N GLN A 323 -19.08 21.46 -28.86
CA GLN A 323 -20.48 21.47 -28.42
C GLN A 323 -21.24 20.22 -28.90
N GLY A 324 -22.08 19.65 -28.03
CA GLY A 324 -22.93 18.50 -28.36
C GLY A 324 -22.20 17.14 -28.51
N LYS A 325 -20.87 17.08 -28.37
CA LYS A 325 -20.09 15.84 -28.38
C LYS A 325 -19.20 15.77 -27.14
N PRO A 326 -19.62 15.07 -26.07
CA PRO A 326 -18.78 14.83 -24.90
C PRO A 326 -17.45 14.16 -25.27
N LEU A 327 -16.35 14.66 -24.71
CA LEU A 327 -15.03 14.05 -24.83
C LEU A 327 -14.73 13.22 -23.56
N PRO A 328 -14.12 12.02 -23.68
CA PRO A 328 -13.65 11.26 -22.53
C PRO A 328 -12.71 12.10 -21.65
N GLY A 329 -12.92 12.06 -20.32
CA GLY A 329 -12.25 12.93 -19.35
C GLY A 329 -12.86 14.34 -19.17
N PHE A 330 -13.80 14.75 -20.02
CA PHE A 330 -14.42 16.08 -20.00
C PHE A 330 -15.95 16.07 -19.80
N THR A 331 -16.53 14.96 -19.33
CA THR A 331 -18.00 14.78 -19.22
C THR A 331 -18.70 15.81 -18.34
N ASP A 332 -18.04 16.32 -17.31
CA ASP A 332 -18.61 17.33 -16.39
C ASP A 332 -19.03 18.63 -17.08
N TRP A 333 -18.35 19.02 -18.16
CA TRP A 333 -18.68 20.20 -18.98
C TRP A 333 -19.94 20.03 -19.84
N TYR A 334 -20.53 18.82 -19.87
CA TYR A 334 -21.72 18.49 -20.66
C TYR A 334 -22.90 18.09 -19.76
N ASP A 335 -22.63 17.39 -18.65
CA ASP A 335 -23.64 16.84 -17.76
C ASP A 335 -24.25 17.87 -16.79
N GLY A 336 -23.69 19.08 -16.69
CA GLY A 336 -24.16 20.12 -15.74
C GLY A 336 -23.93 19.76 -14.26
N LYS A 337 -23.00 18.84 -13.98
CA LYS A 337 -22.66 18.38 -12.63
C LYS A 337 -21.62 19.29 -11.99
N GLU A 338 -21.55 19.27 -10.66
CA GLU A 338 -20.46 19.93 -9.93
C GLU A 338 -19.11 19.29 -10.25
N HIS A 339 -18.09 20.14 -10.46
CA HIS A 339 -16.76 19.82 -10.94
C HIS A 339 -15.71 20.50 -10.04
N TYR A 340 -14.49 19.96 -9.99
CA TYR A 340 -13.40 20.58 -9.25
C TYR A 340 -13.02 21.94 -9.85
N ARG A 341 -13.05 23.00 -9.03
CA ARG A 341 -12.66 24.34 -9.43
C ARG A 341 -11.54 24.90 -8.59
N ALA A 342 -10.47 25.24 -9.28
CA ALA A 342 -9.20 25.66 -8.70
C ALA A 342 -9.19 27.13 -8.25
N ASP A 343 -10.31 27.84 -8.39
CA ASP A 343 -10.65 29.14 -7.77
C ASP A 343 -11.67 29.01 -6.62
N LYS A 344 -12.00 27.77 -6.23
CA LYS A 344 -12.92 27.44 -5.14
C LYS A 344 -12.27 26.57 -4.07
N ASP A 345 -11.22 25.82 -4.41
CA ASP A 345 -10.38 25.10 -3.46
C ASP A 345 -9.65 26.06 -2.50
N PRO A 346 -9.97 26.07 -1.18
CA PRO A 346 -9.30 26.91 -0.20
C PRO A 346 -7.85 26.50 0.10
N LEU A 347 -7.42 25.28 -0.25
CA LEU A 347 -6.06 24.78 0.04
C LEU A 347 -5.10 24.86 -1.16
N ARG A 348 -5.57 25.30 -2.33
CA ARG A 348 -4.74 25.35 -3.54
C ARG A 348 -3.79 26.55 -3.51
N VAL A 349 -2.50 26.27 -3.73
CA VAL A 349 -1.48 27.29 -4.00
C VAL A 349 -1.04 27.18 -5.46
N SER A 350 -1.12 28.28 -6.22
CA SER A 350 -0.72 28.35 -7.64
C SER A 350 0.50 29.26 -7.80
N ASN A 351 1.38 28.93 -8.76
CA ASN A 351 2.57 29.72 -9.12
C ASN A 351 2.59 30.19 -10.59
N LEU A 352 1.47 30.09 -11.31
CA LEU A 352 1.42 30.33 -12.77
C LEU A 352 1.64 31.81 -13.16
N ASP A 353 1.35 32.74 -12.24
CA ASP A 353 1.64 34.17 -12.37
C ASP A 353 3.10 34.53 -12.00
N SER A 354 3.86 33.61 -11.38
CA SER A 354 5.31 33.75 -11.25
C SER A 354 5.99 33.69 -12.62
N ALA A 355 7.05 34.47 -12.79
CA ALA A 355 7.96 34.33 -13.92
C ALA A 355 8.65 32.94 -13.93
N LEU A 356 9.05 32.48 -15.11
CA LEU A 356 9.86 31.28 -15.29
C LEU A 356 11.14 31.32 -14.43
N LEU A 357 11.68 30.15 -14.08
CA LEU A 357 13.01 30.02 -13.48
C LEU A 357 14.07 30.77 -14.33
N PRO A 358 15.06 31.45 -13.71
CA PRO A 358 15.99 32.34 -14.42
C PRO A 358 16.64 31.71 -15.67
N GLU A 359 16.99 30.43 -15.58
CA GLU A 359 17.69 29.61 -16.57
C GLU A 359 16.82 29.33 -17.81
N LEU A 360 15.49 29.34 -17.65
CA LEU A 360 14.51 29.06 -18.70
C LEU A 360 14.16 30.29 -19.55
N ARG A 361 14.32 31.50 -19.01
CA ARG A 361 13.80 32.77 -19.59
C ARG A 361 14.28 33.09 -21.01
N HIS A 362 15.42 32.54 -21.41
CA HIS A 362 16.04 32.79 -22.72
C HIS A 362 16.43 31.52 -23.49
N SER A 363 16.21 30.32 -22.91
CA SER A 363 16.63 29.04 -23.51
C SER A 363 15.51 28.30 -24.27
N LEU A 364 14.23 28.51 -23.90
CA LEU A 364 13.10 27.75 -24.47
C LEU A 364 12.79 28.00 -25.95
N GLY A 365 13.18 29.15 -26.52
CA GLY A 365 12.68 29.63 -27.82
C GLY A 365 12.99 28.74 -29.03
N ASN A 366 14.11 28.00 -29.00
CA ASN A 366 14.53 27.07 -30.06
C ASN A 366 14.13 25.61 -29.78
N ILE A 367 13.54 25.32 -28.62
CA ILE A 367 13.19 23.96 -28.22
C ILE A 367 11.87 23.54 -28.88
N LYS A 368 11.77 22.26 -29.24
CA LYS A 368 10.60 21.68 -29.89
C LYS A 368 10.29 20.34 -29.24
N ILE A 369 9.08 20.21 -28.69
CA ILE A 369 8.63 19.00 -28.00
C ILE A 369 7.50 18.40 -28.84
N ARG A 370 7.88 17.59 -29.84
CA ARG A 370 6.91 16.87 -30.66
C ARG A 370 6.31 15.69 -29.91
N HIS A 371 7.14 14.97 -29.15
CA HIS A 371 6.77 13.77 -28.41
C HIS A 371 6.98 13.94 -26.90
N VAL A 372 6.25 13.16 -26.11
CA VAL A 372 6.41 13.02 -24.66
C VAL A 372 6.48 11.54 -24.31
N VAL A 373 7.46 11.15 -23.49
CA VAL A 373 7.56 9.83 -22.86
C VAL A 373 7.50 10.04 -21.36
N LEU A 374 6.67 9.27 -20.66
CA LEU A 374 6.55 9.27 -19.20
C LEU A 374 6.82 7.86 -18.68
N ILE A 375 7.94 7.71 -17.97
CA ILE A 375 8.34 6.45 -17.34
C ILE A 375 8.04 6.53 -15.85
N LYS A 376 7.26 5.57 -15.37
CA LYS A 376 6.92 5.34 -13.99
C LYS A 376 7.88 4.28 -13.44
N LEU A 377 8.76 4.72 -12.55
CA LEU A 377 9.84 3.92 -11.96
C LEU A 377 9.30 3.21 -10.71
N GLU A 378 9.02 1.92 -10.87
CA GLU A 378 8.49 1.04 -9.85
C GLU A 378 9.40 0.95 -8.61
N SER A 379 8.84 1.08 -7.41
CA SER A 379 9.49 0.95 -6.10
C SER A 379 10.77 1.78 -5.94
N THR A 380 10.94 2.87 -6.69
CA THR A 380 12.19 3.62 -6.84
C THR A 380 12.26 4.86 -5.94
N ARG A 381 13.18 4.84 -4.97
CA ARG A 381 13.49 5.95 -4.05
C ARG A 381 14.30 7.06 -4.73
N LYS A 382 14.31 8.30 -4.19
CA LYS A 382 15.17 9.38 -4.71
C LYS A 382 16.67 9.13 -4.49
N ASP A 383 17.07 8.48 -3.38
CA ASP A 383 18.48 8.24 -2.99
C ASP A 383 19.16 7.08 -3.74
N VAL A 384 18.45 6.47 -4.69
CA VAL A 384 19.01 5.53 -5.69
C VAL A 384 18.96 6.08 -7.12
N PHE A 385 18.65 7.37 -7.30
CA PHE A 385 18.53 8.01 -8.63
C PHE A 385 19.18 9.40 -8.68
N PRO A 386 20.53 9.49 -8.80
CA PRO A 386 21.51 8.38 -8.80
C PRO A 386 21.83 7.84 -7.40
N ILE A 387 22.45 6.66 -7.32
CA ILE A 387 22.85 6.05 -6.04
C ILE A 387 24.19 6.63 -5.54
N LYS A 388 24.31 6.91 -4.24
CA LYS A 388 25.45 7.67 -3.68
C LYS A 388 26.34 6.87 -2.74
N LYS A 389 27.66 7.02 -2.92
CA LYS A 389 28.72 6.56 -2.01
C LYS A 389 28.63 7.30 -0.69
N GLY A 390 28.57 6.57 0.43
CA GLY A 390 28.30 7.18 1.73
C GLY A 390 26.86 7.69 1.90
N GLY A 391 25.95 7.38 0.96
CA GLY A 391 24.51 7.50 1.20
C GLY A 391 24.02 6.40 2.13
N TYR A 392 22.81 6.55 2.68
CA TYR A 392 22.30 5.68 3.74
C TYR A 392 22.27 4.18 3.39
N ILE A 393 21.97 3.82 2.13
CA ILE A 393 22.03 2.44 1.62
C ILE A 393 23.47 1.89 1.63
N TRP A 394 24.45 2.70 1.19
CA TRP A 394 25.87 2.35 1.22
C TRP A 394 26.34 2.14 2.65
N GLU A 395 26.00 3.03 3.58
CA GLU A 395 26.37 2.91 5.00
C GLU A 395 25.74 1.68 5.67
N THR A 396 24.46 1.43 5.39
CA THR A 396 23.71 0.27 5.92
C THR A 396 24.35 -1.05 5.48
N LEU A 397 24.75 -1.16 4.21
CA LEU A 397 25.46 -2.34 3.71
C LEU A 397 26.91 -2.40 4.21
N ALA A 398 27.63 -1.28 4.25
CA ALA A 398 29.02 -1.23 4.74
C ALA A 398 29.14 -1.68 6.20
N ALA A 399 28.21 -1.26 7.07
CA ALA A 399 28.13 -1.63 8.48
C ALA A 399 27.80 -3.12 8.74
N SER A 400 27.51 -3.91 7.70
CA SER A 400 27.31 -5.36 7.80
C SER A 400 28.59 -6.19 7.60
N HIS A 401 29.71 -5.54 7.24
CA HIS A 401 31.03 -6.16 7.08
C HIS A 401 31.92 -5.84 8.29
N ASP A 402 32.82 -6.77 8.69
CA ASP A 402 33.66 -6.66 9.90
C ASP A 402 34.42 -5.31 10.04
N ASN A 403 34.87 -4.75 8.92
CA ASN A 403 35.63 -3.49 8.89
C ASN A 403 34.76 -2.22 8.76
N ASN A 404 33.43 -2.36 8.73
CA ASN A 404 32.46 -1.31 8.38
C ASN A 404 32.69 -0.70 6.97
N THR A 405 33.16 -1.51 6.03
CA THR A 405 33.50 -1.12 4.66
C THR A 405 33.05 -2.18 3.66
N LEU A 406 32.45 -1.77 2.54
CA LEU A 406 32.12 -2.67 1.43
C LEU A 406 33.38 -3.31 0.80
N PRO A 407 33.31 -4.58 0.36
CA PRO A 407 34.37 -5.22 -0.41
C PRO A 407 34.55 -4.57 -1.79
N ALA A 408 35.74 -4.70 -2.39
CA ALA A 408 36.08 -4.02 -3.65
C ALA A 408 35.07 -4.29 -4.78
N SER A 409 34.64 -5.53 -4.98
CA SER A 409 33.62 -5.89 -5.98
C SER A 409 32.28 -5.17 -5.78
N ALA A 410 31.88 -4.91 -4.54
CA ALA A 410 30.69 -4.12 -4.24
C ALA A 410 30.92 -2.63 -4.52
N VAL A 411 32.10 -2.08 -4.21
CA VAL A 411 32.49 -0.70 -4.56
C VAL A 411 32.47 -0.50 -6.08
N ASP A 412 33.01 -1.45 -6.83
CA ASP A 412 33.07 -1.46 -8.29
C ASP A 412 31.65 -1.52 -8.87
N LEU A 413 30.80 -2.46 -8.40
CA LEU A 413 29.39 -2.53 -8.81
C LEU A 413 28.69 -1.20 -8.57
N PHE A 414 28.72 -0.67 -7.34
CA PHE A 414 28.08 0.60 -6.97
C PHE A 414 28.50 1.76 -7.89
N SER A 415 29.77 1.82 -8.30
CA SER A 415 30.27 2.85 -9.22
C SER A 415 29.73 2.75 -10.66
N SER A 416 29.07 1.64 -10.99
CA SER A 416 28.51 1.33 -12.31
C SER A 416 26.98 1.19 -12.34
N LEU A 417 26.29 1.30 -11.20
CA LEU A 417 24.85 1.02 -11.11
C LEU A 417 23.95 2.04 -11.83
N THR A 418 24.22 3.35 -11.69
CA THR A 418 23.23 4.39 -12.10
C THR A 418 23.72 5.45 -13.10
N PRO A 419 24.57 5.12 -14.11
CA PRO A 419 25.12 6.12 -15.03
C PRO A 419 24.06 6.84 -15.88
N ASN A 420 22.92 6.20 -16.18
CA ASN A 420 21.83 6.86 -16.91
C ASN A 420 21.06 7.82 -15.99
N ALA A 421 20.89 7.50 -14.70
CA ALA A 421 20.36 8.44 -13.71
C ALA A 421 21.28 9.66 -13.54
N ASN A 422 22.61 9.48 -13.47
CA ASN A 422 23.58 10.59 -13.48
C ASN A 422 23.41 11.45 -14.74
N TYR A 423 23.31 10.83 -15.92
CA TYR A 423 23.11 11.51 -17.20
C TYR A 423 21.79 12.30 -17.26
N LEU A 424 20.69 11.71 -16.77
CA LEU A 424 19.35 12.29 -16.81
C LEU A 424 19.15 13.43 -15.81
N THR A 425 19.67 13.28 -14.60
CA THR A 425 19.59 14.31 -13.54
C THR A 425 20.61 15.43 -13.73
N GLY A 426 21.82 15.11 -14.22
CA GLY A 426 22.99 15.97 -14.13
C GLY A 426 23.73 15.89 -12.79
N ASP A 427 23.24 15.08 -11.84
CA ASP A 427 23.88 14.85 -10.55
C ASP A 427 25.06 13.87 -10.74
N TYR A 428 26.27 14.42 -10.66
CA TYR A 428 27.54 13.67 -10.67
C TYR A 428 28.28 13.80 -9.33
N ASP A 429 27.60 14.27 -8.28
CA ASP A 429 28.16 14.43 -6.94
C ASP A 429 27.62 13.30 -6.04
N ASP A 430 27.88 12.08 -6.51
CA ASP A 430 27.55 10.79 -5.89
C ASP A 430 28.75 10.13 -5.18
N GLY A 431 29.95 10.72 -5.30
CA GLY A 431 31.20 10.22 -4.71
C GLY A 431 31.95 9.19 -5.56
N PHE A 432 31.54 8.95 -6.80
CA PHE A 432 32.24 8.08 -7.76
C PHE A 432 33.06 8.88 -8.80
N SER A 433 33.89 8.17 -9.57
CA SER A 433 34.82 8.76 -10.54
C SER A 433 34.24 8.78 -11.95
N HIS A 434 33.73 9.94 -12.37
CA HIS A 434 33.08 10.11 -13.67
C HIS A 434 34.01 10.66 -14.75
N THR A 435 34.15 9.93 -15.86
CA THR A 435 34.92 10.35 -17.04
C THR A 435 34.26 11.51 -17.78
N HIS A 436 32.93 11.57 -17.80
CA HIS A 436 32.13 12.57 -18.49
C HIS A 436 30.96 13.06 -17.62
N ARG A 437 31.08 14.28 -17.07
CA ARG A 437 30.03 14.95 -16.28
C ARG A 437 29.09 15.79 -17.16
N LYS A 438 28.49 15.19 -18.19
CA LYS A 438 27.63 15.89 -19.17
C LYS A 438 26.16 15.54 -18.94
N ALA A 439 25.41 16.41 -18.25
CA ALA A 439 23.96 16.26 -18.14
C ALA A 439 23.26 16.21 -19.52
N ARG A 440 22.17 15.45 -19.63
CA ARG A 440 21.26 15.47 -20.78
C ARG A 440 20.48 16.78 -20.88
N GLY A 441 20.27 17.47 -19.75
CA GLY A 441 19.50 18.71 -19.67
C GLY A 441 18.02 18.48 -19.34
N GLY A 442 17.39 19.48 -18.73
CA GLY A 442 16.06 19.40 -18.14
C GLY A 442 16.01 19.76 -16.66
N ILE A 443 14.86 19.50 -16.03
CA ILE A 443 14.63 19.76 -14.60
C ILE A 443 14.82 18.46 -13.81
N ASN A 444 15.69 18.46 -12.80
CA ASN A 444 15.79 17.46 -11.75
C ASN A 444 15.12 18.02 -10.48
N ALA A 445 14.02 17.43 -10.04
CA ALA A 445 13.33 17.85 -8.82
C ALA A 445 13.73 16.92 -7.67
N ASN A 446 14.39 17.49 -6.66
CA ASN A 446 15.06 16.71 -5.61
C ASN A 446 14.20 16.44 -4.37
N ASN A 447 13.14 17.23 -4.13
CA ASN A 447 12.27 17.11 -2.96
C ASN A 447 10.81 16.78 -3.37
N VAL A 448 10.63 15.62 -4.03
CA VAL A 448 9.34 15.21 -4.60
C VAL A 448 8.76 14.02 -3.87
N HIS A 449 7.49 14.15 -3.48
CA HIS A 449 6.73 13.10 -2.80
C HIS A 449 5.63 12.53 -3.71
N THR A 450 5.44 11.21 -3.67
CA THR A 450 4.35 10.59 -4.43
C THR A 450 2.98 10.96 -3.84
N THR A 451 1.96 11.09 -4.69
CA THR A 451 0.56 11.26 -4.29
C THR A 451 -0.07 10.00 -3.72
N SER A 452 0.52 8.81 -3.97
CA SER A 452 0.13 7.58 -3.28
C SER A 452 1.26 6.57 -3.19
N THR A 453 1.37 5.87 -2.05
CA THR A 453 2.32 4.75 -1.90
C THR A 453 1.77 3.41 -2.43
N TYR A 454 0.75 3.44 -3.30
CA TYR A 454 0.25 2.27 -4.03
C TYR A 454 0.33 2.55 -5.53
N THR A 455 1.00 1.66 -6.28
CA THR A 455 1.39 1.86 -7.68
C THR A 455 0.26 2.39 -8.56
N LEU A 456 -0.88 1.70 -8.56
CA LEU A 456 -2.05 2.01 -9.40
C LEU A 456 -2.60 3.41 -9.09
N LYS A 457 -2.89 3.70 -7.81
CA LYS A 457 -3.29 5.03 -7.34
C LYS A 457 -2.27 6.12 -7.69
N SER A 458 -0.97 5.80 -7.63
CA SER A 458 0.07 6.75 -8.02
C SER A 458 0.03 7.09 -9.53
N MET A 459 -0.46 6.18 -10.39
CA MET A 459 -0.68 6.45 -11.81
C MET A 459 -1.75 7.51 -12.00
N ALA A 460 -2.92 7.39 -11.35
CA ALA A 460 -3.98 8.40 -11.43
C ALA A 460 -3.47 9.80 -11.03
N GLY A 461 -2.73 9.92 -9.93
CA GLY A 461 -2.16 11.21 -9.51
C GLY A 461 -1.06 11.75 -10.45
N THR A 462 -0.29 10.87 -11.10
CA THR A 462 0.78 11.23 -12.05
C THR A 462 0.23 11.64 -13.43
N LEU A 463 -0.66 10.81 -13.98
CA LEU A 463 -1.20 10.95 -15.33
C LEU A 463 -2.35 11.96 -15.39
N CYS A 464 -3.00 12.25 -14.26
CA CYS A 464 -4.16 13.14 -14.18
C CYS A 464 -3.97 14.34 -13.23
N GLY A 465 -2.77 14.55 -12.68
CA GLY A 465 -2.38 15.81 -12.00
C GLY A 465 -3.20 16.13 -10.75
N LEU A 466 -3.63 15.10 -10.02
CA LEU A 466 -4.64 15.17 -8.96
C LEU A 466 -4.29 14.30 -7.74
N TYR A 467 -5.13 14.33 -6.70
CA TYR A 467 -5.00 13.43 -5.56
C TYR A 467 -5.87 12.16 -5.70
N PRO A 468 -5.29 10.95 -5.59
CA PRO A 468 -6.00 9.66 -5.69
C PRO A 468 -7.12 9.49 -4.66
N LEU A 469 -7.99 8.49 -4.86
CA LEU A 469 -9.15 8.26 -3.99
C LEU A 469 -8.74 7.60 -2.67
N VAL A 470 -9.19 8.19 -1.55
CA VAL A 470 -9.05 7.66 -0.18
C VAL A 470 -10.01 6.47 0.05
N ALA A 471 -9.74 5.37 -0.65
CA ALA A 471 -10.43 4.09 -0.53
C ALA A 471 -9.42 2.93 -0.57
N ASP A 472 -9.78 1.78 -0.01
CA ASP A 472 -8.91 0.61 0.03
C ASP A 472 -8.81 -0.01 -1.38
N PHE A 473 -7.57 -0.12 -1.87
CA PHE A 473 -7.21 -0.64 -3.19
C PHE A 473 -7.77 0.20 -4.35
N ASN A 474 -7.55 -0.25 -5.57
CA ASN A 474 -8.02 0.42 -6.76
C ASN A 474 -9.55 0.54 -6.73
N ARG A 475 -10.02 1.78 -6.77
CA ARG A 475 -11.44 2.17 -6.84
C ARG A 475 -11.66 3.32 -7.83
N GLU A 476 -10.58 3.87 -8.36
CA GLU A 476 -10.50 4.87 -9.40
C GLU A 476 -11.28 4.43 -10.65
N TYR A 477 -11.26 3.12 -11.00
CA TYR A 477 -12.06 2.56 -12.10
C TYR A 477 -13.58 2.50 -11.85
N GLU A 478 -14.03 2.60 -10.58
CA GLU A 478 -15.46 2.59 -10.20
C GLU A 478 -16.03 3.99 -9.97
N THR A 479 -15.20 5.04 -10.05
CA THR A 479 -15.49 6.37 -9.51
C THR A 479 -15.17 7.49 -10.51
N HIS A 480 -15.43 8.74 -10.12
CA HIS A 480 -15.31 9.89 -11.01
C HIS A 480 -13.92 10.51 -10.99
N VAL A 481 -13.11 10.27 -12.02
CA VAL A 481 -11.85 11.00 -12.23
C VAL A 481 -12.16 12.47 -12.53
N TYR A 482 -11.91 13.33 -11.56
CA TYR A 482 -12.43 14.71 -11.56
C TYR A 482 -11.60 15.73 -12.35
N GLN A 483 -10.53 15.32 -13.03
CA GLN A 483 -9.81 16.12 -14.04
C GLN A 483 -9.37 15.24 -15.23
N PRO A 484 -9.29 15.78 -16.45
CA PRO A 484 -8.87 15.02 -17.64
C PRO A 484 -7.38 14.66 -17.58
N CYS A 485 -7.07 13.37 -17.61
CA CYS A 485 -5.70 12.85 -17.70
C CYS A 485 -4.96 13.29 -18.98
N LEU A 486 -3.62 13.24 -18.98
CA LEU A 486 -2.76 13.59 -20.13
C LEU A 486 -3.22 12.94 -21.44
N ALA A 487 -3.59 11.65 -21.41
CA ALA A 487 -4.11 10.94 -22.57
C ALA A 487 -5.41 11.55 -23.12
N HIS A 488 -6.32 11.99 -22.23
CA HIS A 488 -7.54 12.73 -22.57
C HIS A 488 -7.23 14.11 -23.15
N ILE A 489 -6.29 14.86 -22.55
CA ILE A 489 -5.90 16.20 -23.01
C ILE A 489 -5.32 16.14 -24.44
N PHE A 490 -4.39 15.23 -24.68
CA PHE A 490 -3.80 15.06 -26.01
C PHE A 490 -4.84 14.58 -27.06
N ASN A 491 -5.83 13.78 -26.64
CA ASN A 491 -6.96 13.45 -27.51
C ASN A 491 -7.91 14.64 -27.76
N ALA A 492 -8.16 15.50 -26.76
CA ALA A 492 -8.92 16.73 -26.96
C ALA A 492 -8.21 17.69 -27.93
N PHE A 493 -6.88 17.80 -27.85
CA PHE A 493 -6.08 18.55 -28.83
C PHE A 493 -6.25 18.00 -30.26
N ASN A 494 -6.39 16.67 -30.44
CA ASN A 494 -6.66 16.06 -31.74
C ASN A 494 -8.05 16.41 -32.31
N GLU A 495 -9.04 16.66 -31.45
CA GLU A 495 -10.37 17.11 -31.88
C GLU A 495 -10.35 18.60 -32.25
N ILE A 496 -9.76 19.46 -31.39
CA ILE A 496 -9.59 20.91 -31.63
C ILE A 496 -8.88 21.20 -32.96
N LEU A 497 -7.90 20.37 -33.33
CA LEU A 497 -7.14 20.52 -34.57
C LEU A 497 -7.95 20.18 -35.85
N LYS A 498 -9.13 19.55 -35.75
CA LYS A 498 -9.99 19.26 -36.92
C LYS A 498 -10.68 20.51 -37.45
N ASP A 499 -11.13 21.37 -36.54
CA ASP A 499 -11.94 22.55 -36.88
C ASP A 499 -11.06 23.73 -37.33
N SER A 500 -9.76 23.69 -37.01
CA SER A 500 -8.77 24.57 -37.62
C SER A 500 -8.42 24.11 -39.03
N ASN A 501 -8.79 24.91 -40.04
CA ASN A 501 -8.28 24.83 -41.43
C ASN A 501 -6.78 25.22 -41.51
N ALA A 502 -5.94 24.52 -40.75
CA ALA A 502 -4.50 24.75 -40.63
C ALA A 502 -3.73 24.17 -41.82
N GLY A 503 -3.97 24.71 -43.01
CA GLY A 503 -3.18 24.45 -44.22
C GLY A 503 -1.78 25.07 -44.11
N GLY A 504 -0.90 24.47 -43.29
CA GLY A 504 0.50 24.85 -43.14
C GLY A 504 1.41 23.96 -43.98
N GLY A 505 2.15 24.54 -44.93
CA GLY A 505 3.23 23.86 -45.64
C GLY A 505 4.58 24.16 -44.99
N GLY A 506 5.30 23.11 -44.59
CA GLY A 506 6.58 23.19 -43.89
C GLY A 506 6.65 22.23 -42.70
N ASP A 507 7.79 22.18 -42.02
CA ASP A 507 8.12 21.18 -40.97
C ASP A 507 7.42 21.43 -39.60
N ASP A 508 6.22 22.05 -39.59
CA ASP A 508 5.51 22.42 -38.36
C ASP A 508 4.58 21.30 -37.84
N PHE A 509 5.11 20.49 -36.93
CA PHE A 509 4.38 19.42 -36.23
C PHE A 509 3.27 19.92 -35.28
N ASN A 510 3.06 21.24 -35.09
CA ASN A 510 1.96 21.76 -34.27
C ASN A 510 0.56 21.37 -34.77
N SER A 511 0.46 20.92 -36.02
CA SER A 511 -0.75 20.37 -36.65
C SER A 511 -0.91 18.84 -36.50
N TYR A 512 0.14 18.14 -36.04
CA TYR A 512 0.19 16.68 -36.04
C TYR A 512 -0.58 16.08 -34.86
N LYS A 513 -1.25 14.94 -35.11
CA LYS A 513 -2.10 14.28 -34.12
C LYS A 513 -1.29 13.45 -33.12
N TRP A 514 -1.63 13.57 -31.84
CA TRP A 514 -1.12 12.72 -30.77
C TRP A 514 -1.71 11.31 -30.82
N ARG A 515 -0.87 10.31 -30.55
CA ARG A 515 -1.26 8.96 -30.15
C ARG A 515 -0.79 8.76 -28.71
N SER A 516 -1.74 8.42 -27.83
CA SER A 516 -1.49 8.15 -26.41
C SER A 516 -1.48 6.64 -26.17
N THR A 517 -0.41 6.09 -25.61
CA THR A 517 -0.31 4.64 -25.31
C THR A 517 0.34 4.37 -23.96
N PHE A 518 -0.01 3.25 -23.34
CA PHE A 518 0.59 2.74 -22.11
C PHE A 518 1.16 1.35 -22.35
N ILE A 519 2.42 1.10 -21.97
CA ILE A 519 3.08 -0.19 -22.16
C ILE A 519 3.74 -0.71 -20.86
N GLN A 520 3.59 -2.00 -20.57
CA GLN A 520 4.23 -2.66 -19.43
C GLN A 520 4.47 -4.15 -19.72
N SER A 521 5.49 -4.73 -19.09
CA SER A 521 5.83 -6.17 -19.18
C SER A 521 5.06 -7.03 -18.17
N VAL A 522 4.27 -6.40 -17.29
CA VAL A 522 3.49 -7.03 -16.21
C VAL A 522 2.01 -7.17 -16.52
N THR A 523 1.34 -8.02 -15.73
CA THR A 523 -0.10 -8.26 -15.79
C THR A 523 -0.90 -6.97 -15.63
N GLY A 524 -1.86 -6.75 -16.53
CA GLY A 524 -2.89 -5.73 -16.38
C GLY A 524 -4.08 -6.21 -15.54
N GLY A 525 -4.12 -7.49 -15.15
CA GLY A 525 -5.22 -8.04 -14.37
C GLY A 525 -5.21 -7.62 -12.90
N TYR A 526 -4.02 -7.31 -12.35
CA TYR A 526 -3.84 -7.05 -10.92
C TYR A 526 -4.67 -5.86 -10.44
N ASP A 527 -5.50 -6.13 -9.43
CA ASP A 527 -6.34 -5.14 -8.74
C ASP A 527 -7.02 -4.15 -9.69
N LYS A 528 -7.56 -4.68 -10.80
CA LYS A 528 -8.38 -3.94 -11.78
C LYS A 528 -7.72 -2.77 -12.49
N GLN A 529 -6.39 -2.83 -12.67
CA GLN A 529 -5.70 -2.00 -13.65
C GLN A 529 -6.35 -2.12 -15.06
N ASP A 530 -6.82 -3.30 -15.48
CA ASP A 530 -7.53 -3.53 -16.75
C ASP A 530 -8.77 -2.65 -16.94
N ALA A 531 -9.50 -2.37 -15.86
CA ALA A 531 -10.65 -1.46 -15.85
C ALA A 531 -10.23 0.01 -15.64
N GLU A 532 -9.13 0.26 -14.95
CA GLU A 532 -8.61 1.61 -14.69
C GLU A 532 -8.00 2.26 -15.95
N MET A 533 -7.22 1.54 -16.76
CA MET A 533 -6.52 2.14 -17.91
C MET A 533 -7.45 2.85 -18.92
N PRO A 534 -8.63 2.31 -19.29
CA PRO A 534 -9.61 3.05 -20.09
C PRO A 534 -10.13 4.32 -19.41
N VAL A 535 -10.31 4.29 -18.08
CA VAL A 535 -10.77 5.42 -17.26
C VAL A 535 -9.70 6.51 -17.12
N LEU A 536 -8.41 6.16 -17.21
CA LEU A 536 -7.29 7.11 -17.32
C LEU A 536 -7.02 7.58 -18.76
N GLY A 537 -7.79 7.12 -19.75
CA GLY A 537 -7.72 7.56 -21.15
C GLY A 537 -6.96 6.65 -22.11
N TYR A 538 -6.70 5.40 -21.74
CA TYR A 538 -6.03 4.37 -22.56
C TYR A 538 -7.00 3.22 -22.86
N PRO A 539 -7.94 3.38 -23.81
CA PRO A 539 -8.91 2.35 -24.17
C PRO A 539 -8.27 1.17 -24.90
N ASP A 540 -9.06 0.12 -25.15
CA ASP A 540 -8.70 -1.09 -25.91
C ASP A 540 -7.78 -0.82 -27.12
N GLY A 541 -6.63 -1.49 -27.15
CA GLY A 541 -5.62 -1.33 -28.21
C GLY A 541 -4.63 -0.19 -28.01
N PHE A 542 -4.74 0.56 -26.91
CA PHE A 542 -3.77 1.58 -26.47
C PHE A 542 -3.07 1.23 -25.14
N PHE A 543 -3.50 0.15 -24.46
CA PHE A 543 -2.81 -0.48 -23.33
C PHE A 543 -2.16 -1.80 -23.77
N VAL A 544 -0.86 -1.95 -23.51
CA VAL A 544 -0.06 -3.17 -23.75
C VAL A 544 0.36 -3.73 -22.40
N SER A 545 -0.17 -4.89 -22.05
CA SER A 545 0.18 -5.66 -20.84
C SER A 545 0.73 -7.05 -21.20
N LYS A 546 1.26 -7.76 -20.20
CA LYS A 546 1.65 -9.18 -20.30
C LYS A 546 0.62 -10.08 -21.00
N GLU A 547 -0.67 -9.92 -20.69
CA GLU A 547 -1.75 -10.72 -21.29
C GLU A 547 -1.82 -10.51 -22.81
N TYR A 548 -1.61 -9.27 -23.26
CA TYR A 548 -1.55 -8.95 -24.68
C TYR A 548 -0.27 -9.50 -25.32
N LEU A 549 0.89 -9.34 -24.68
CA LEU A 549 2.19 -9.81 -25.17
C LEU A 549 2.26 -11.35 -25.34
N HIS A 550 1.61 -12.11 -24.46
CA HIS A 550 1.48 -13.56 -24.56
C HIS A 550 0.33 -14.02 -25.49
N SER A 551 -0.42 -13.12 -26.12
CA SER A 551 -1.55 -13.47 -26.99
C SER A 551 -1.19 -13.49 -28.47
N ASP A 552 -1.97 -14.21 -29.27
CA ASP A 552 -1.85 -14.20 -30.74
C ASP A 552 -2.26 -12.86 -31.38
N LYS A 553 -2.67 -11.86 -30.57
CA LYS A 553 -2.93 -10.47 -30.97
C LYS A 553 -1.70 -9.56 -30.85
N ALA A 554 -0.62 -10.05 -30.25
CA ALA A 554 0.64 -9.32 -30.07
C ALA A 554 1.22 -8.88 -31.42
N LYS A 555 1.50 -7.58 -31.58
CA LYS A 555 1.87 -6.96 -32.87
C LYS A 555 3.13 -7.58 -33.49
N PHE A 556 4.10 -7.95 -32.66
CA PHE A 556 5.37 -8.57 -33.06
C PHE A 556 5.37 -10.10 -32.92
N GLY A 557 4.18 -10.70 -32.81
CA GLY A 557 4.01 -12.10 -32.46
C GLY A 557 4.05 -12.33 -30.95
N LYS A 558 3.65 -13.54 -30.55
CA LYS A 558 3.56 -13.94 -29.15
C LYS A 558 4.95 -14.05 -28.50
N ILE A 559 5.12 -13.34 -27.38
CA ILE A 559 6.31 -13.44 -26.52
C ILE A 559 6.17 -14.65 -25.60
N ASN A 560 7.24 -15.44 -25.47
CA ASN A 560 7.32 -16.65 -24.64
C ASN A 560 8.46 -16.58 -23.60
N GLU A 561 8.89 -15.38 -23.22
CA GLU A 561 9.85 -15.18 -22.13
C GLU A 561 9.26 -15.58 -20.77
N SER A 562 10.15 -15.84 -19.81
CA SER A 562 9.78 -16.24 -18.45
C SER A 562 9.52 -15.05 -17.52
N ASP A 563 8.70 -15.28 -16.50
CA ASP A 563 8.39 -14.29 -15.48
C ASP A 563 9.60 -14.04 -14.57
N THR A 564 9.99 -12.76 -14.46
CA THR A 564 11.06 -12.29 -13.55
C THR A 564 10.52 -12.09 -12.13
N ASN A 565 9.27 -11.66 -12.00
CA ASN A 565 8.56 -11.55 -10.71
C ASN A 565 7.13 -12.11 -10.83
N TYR A 566 6.37 -12.13 -9.73
CA TYR A 566 5.01 -12.71 -9.72
C TYR A 566 3.95 -11.91 -10.49
N TYR A 567 4.30 -10.76 -11.08
CA TYR A 567 3.43 -9.97 -11.96
C TYR A 567 3.86 -10.03 -13.43
N GLY A 568 5.14 -10.25 -13.78
CA GLY A 568 5.55 -10.34 -15.18
C GLY A 568 7.03 -10.53 -15.51
N MET A 569 7.31 -10.29 -16.79
CA MET A 569 8.62 -10.37 -17.46
C MET A 569 9.42 -9.07 -17.24
N SER A 570 10.72 -9.09 -17.56
CA SER A 570 11.54 -7.88 -17.65
C SER A 570 11.02 -6.91 -18.72
N GLU A 571 11.41 -5.65 -18.62
CA GLU A 571 10.97 -4.57 -19.50
C GLU A 571 11.51 -4.70 -20.93
N GLU A 572 12.61 -5.43 -21.12
CA GLU A 572 13.27 -5.60 -22.42
C GLU A 572 12.38 -6.19 -23.52
N VAL A 573 11.34 -6.94 -23.15
CA VAL A 573 10.33 -7.49 -24.06
C VAL A 573 9.54 -6.40 -24.81
N LEU A 574 9.66 -5.14 -24.39
CA LEU A 574 8.96 -3.98 -24.94
C LEU A 574 9.74 -3.23 -26.04
N LYS A 575 11.01 -3.58 -26.30
CA LYS A 575 11.91 -2.86 -27.23
C LYS A 575 11.25 -2.51 -28.57
N ASP A 576 10.66 -3.50 -29.24
CA ASP A 576 10.05 -3.28 -30.56
C ASP A 576 8.73 -2.49 -30.51
N TYR A 577 8.01 -2.55 -29.38
CA TYR A 577 6.84 -1.69 -29.13
C TYR A 577 7.23 -0.23 -28.93
N VAL A 578 8.34 0.05 -28.21
CA VAL A 578 8.88 1.40 -28.05
C VAL A 578 9.30 1.97 -29.41
N ARG A 579 10.11 1.23 -30.18
CA ARG A 579 10.57 1.65 -31.52
C ARG A 579 9.42 1.94 -32.46
N ASP A 580 8.38 1.11 -32.46
CA ASP A 580 7.26 1.18 -33.39
C ASP A 580 6.34 2.39 -33.19
N GLU A 581 6.14 2.86 -31.96
CA GLU A 581 5.35 4.08 -31.71
C GLU A 581 5.98 5.30 -32.42
N PHE A 582 7.30 5.45 -32.33
CA PHE A 582 8.03 6.51 -33.03
C PHE A 582 8.11 6.28 -34.54
N ALA A 583 8.39 5.05 -35.00
CA ALA A 583 8.41 4.73 -36.42
C ALA A 583 7.03 4.97 -37.08
N SER A 584 5.95 4.63 -36.38
CA SER A 584 4.56 4.88 -36.80
C SER A 584 4.23 6.37 -36.81
N ALA A 585 4.63 7.13 -35.78
CA ALA A 585 4.42 8.59 -35.75
C ALA A 585 5.24 9.33 -36.82
N LYS A 586 6.46 8.86 -37.12
CA LYS A 586 7.32 9.36 -38.20
C LYS A 586 6.71 9.10 -39.58
N LYS A 587 6.14 7.91 -39.79
CA LYS A 587 5.45 7.53 -41.04
C LYS A 587 4.14 8.29 -41.28
N ASN A 588 3.39 8.58 -40.22
CA ASN A 588 2.00 9.06 -40.31
C ASN A 588 1.82 10.56 -39.99
N ASN A 589 2.90 11.34 -39.87
CA ASN A 589 2.87 12.73 -39.38
C ASN A 589 2.11 12.87 -38.05
N GLY A 590 2.49 12.04 -37.08
CA GLY A 590 1.93 12.01 -35.73
C GLY A 590 2.88 12.56 -34.66
N ARG A 591 2.37 12.58 -33.43
CA ARG A 591 3.04 12.85 -32.15
C ARG A 591 2.79 11.67 -31.22
N VAL A 592 3.69 11.41 -30.28
CA VAL A 592 3.58 10.27 -29.33
C VAL A 592 3.46 10.83 -27.92
N PHE A 593 2.49 10.33 -27.16
CA PHE A 593 2.51 10.34 -25.70
C PHE A 593 2.60 8.90 -25.22
N LEU A 594 3.81 8.44 -24.92
CA LEU A 594 4.07 7.09 -24.43
C LEU A 594 4.15 7.12 -22.91
N SER A 595 3.40 6.25 -22.25
CA SER A 595 3.46 5.99 -20.82
C SER A 595 4.00 4.57 -20.60
N HIS A 596 4.86 4.38 -19.61
CA HIS A 596 5.48 3.09 -19.35
C HIS A 596 5.69 2.87 -17.84
N LEU A 597 5.35 1.68 -17.35
CA LEU A 597 5.65 1.22 -15.99
C LEU A 597 6.75 0.15 -16.03
N THR A 598 7.84 0.39 -15.30
CA THR A 598 8.89 -0.62 -15.05
C THR A 598 8.41 -1.65 -14.02
N SER A 599 9.16 -2.72 -13.77
CA SER A 599 8.75 -3.79 -12.85
C SER A 599 9.86 -4.62 -12.21
N THR A 600 11.08 -4.66 -12.76
CA THR A 600 12.17 -5.49 -12.21
C THR A 600 12.62 -5.03 -10.81
N THR A 601 12.33 -3.78 -10.45
CA THR A 601 12.55 -3.20 -9.11
C THR A 601 11.46 -3.52 -8.08
N HIS A 602 10.38 -4.23 -8.45
CA HIS A 602 9.38 -4.72 -7.50
C HIS A 602 9.87 -5.99 -6.76
N HIS A 603 9.39 -6.21 -5.53
CA HIS A 603 9.65 -7.45 -4.77
C HIS A 603 9.23 -8.70 -5.59
N PRO A 604 10.05 -9.77 -5.68
CA PRO A 604 11.18 -10.11 -4.82
C PRO A 604 12.56 -9.68 -5.36
N PHE A 605 12.62 -8.61 -6.17
CA PHE A 605 13.88 -8.00 -6.62
C PHE A 605 14.80 -8.99 -7.36
N VAL A 606 14.21 -9.90 -8.14
CA VAL A 606 14.92 -10.90 -8.93
C VAL A 606 15.42 -10.28 -10.23
N LEU A 607 16.68 -10.55 -10.58
CA LEU A 607 17.23 -10.24 -11.89
C LEU A 607 16.78 -11.29 -12.95
N PRO A 608 16.61 -10.90 -14.22
CA PRO A 608 16.28 -11.84 -15.31
C PRO A 608 17.35 -12.92 -15.55
N GLU A 609 16.99 -13.97 -16.30
CA GLU A 609 17.93 -15.04 -16.64
C GLU A 609 19.11 -14.52 -17.49
N GLY A 610 20.33 -14.87 -17.09
CA GLY A 610 21.58 -14.41 -17.72
C GLY A 610 22.21 -13.18 -17.05
N GLU A 611 21.51 -12.48 -16.17
CA GLU A 611 22.07 -11.36 -15.40
C GLU A 611 22.86 -11.82 -14.17
N ASN A 612 23.92 -11.09 -13.83
CA ASN A 612 24.81 -11.44 -12.72
C ASN A 612 24.38 -10.76 -11.42
N TYR A 613 23.97 -11.55 -10.42
CA TYR A 613 23.73 -11.07 -9.06
C TYR A 613 25.03 -11.04 -8.24
N LEU A 614 25.33 -9.90 -7.61
CA LEU A 614 26.39 -9.78 -6.60
C LEU A 614 25.77 -9.60 -5.21
N PRO A 615 26.00 -10.51 -4.23
CA PRO A 615 25.61 -10.28 -2.85
C PRO A 615 26.44 -9.14 -2.23
N LEU A 616 25.75 -8.15 -1.63
CA LEU A 616 26.33 -6.96 -1.03
C LEU A 616 26.49 -7.07 0.51
N SER A 617 25.92 -8.12 1.11
CA SER A 617 26.02 -8.44 2.54
C SER A 617 25.79 -9.93 2.77
N ASP A 618 26.51 -10.52 3.73
CA ASP A 618 26.25 -11.88 4.25
C ASP A 618 25.16 -11.90 5.34
N GLU A 619 24.72 -10.74 5.84
CA GLU A 619 23.64 -10.65 6.81
C GLU A 619 22.30 -10.94 6.12
N LYS A 620 21.70 -12.10 6.42
CA LYS A 620 20.38 -12.53 5.89
C LYS A 620 19.28 -11.45 5.95
N LYS A 621 19.32 -10.55 6.93
CA LYS A 621 18.36 -9.43 7.12
C LYS A 621 18.47 -8.33 6.04
N LEU A 622 19.60 -8.25 5.32
CA LEU A 622 19.87 -7.27 4.27
C LEU A 622 19.83 -7.91 2.87
N ASN A 623 19.42 -9.17 2.75
CA ASN A 623 19.36 -9.88 1.47
C ASN A 623 18.46 -9.14 0.46
N ASP A 624 17.30 -8.67 0.90
CA ASP A 624 16.34 -7.99 0.01
C ASP A 624 16.82 -6.59 -0.40
N LEU A 625 17.57 -5.89 0.48
CA LEU A 625 18.28 -4.66 0.15
C LEU A 625 19.40 -4.92 -0.87
N SER A 626 20.13 -6.02 -0.72
CA SER A 626 21.18 -6.45 -1.66
C SER A 626 20.61 -6.74 -3.05
N HIS A 627 19.50 -7.49 -3.13
CA HIS A 627 18.80 -7.74 -4.39
C HIS A 627 18.21 -6.45 -5.00
N TYR A 628 17.56 -5.59 -4.21
CA TYR A 628 17.03 -4.30 -4.67
C TYR A 628 18.11 -3.40 -5.30
N VAL A 629 19.28 -3.27 -4.66
CA VAL A 629 20.38 -2.47 -5.21
C VAL A 629 20.91 -3.05 -6.53
N ASN A 630 20.88 -4.38 -6.69
CA ASN A 630 21.20 -5.03 -7.97
C ASN A 630 20.14 -4.73 -9.06
N THR A 631 18.84 -4.74 -8.74
CA THR A 631 17.76 -4.46 -9.72
C THR A 631 17.65 -2.98 -10.11
N ILE A 632 18.06 -2.05 -9.24
CA ILE A 632 18.26 -0.64 -9.62
C ILE A 632 19.22 -0.52 -10.82
N GLY A 633 20.33 -1.26 -10.79
CA GLY A 633 21.29 -1.28 -11.90
C GLY A 633 20.73 -1.87 -13.20
N PHE A 634 19.78 -2.79 -13.12
CA PHE A 634 19.06 -3.29 -14.29
C PHE A 634 18.09 -2.24 -14.85
N ALA A 635 17.31 -1.59 -13.99
CA ALA A 635 16.39 -0.53 -14.39
C ALA A 635 17.11 0.67 -15.03
N ASP A 636 18.28 1.06 -14.51
CA ASP A 636 19.10 2.12 -15.13
C ASP A 636 19.54 1.77 -16.56
N ARG A 637 19.98 0.52 -16.79
CA ARG A 637 20.32 0.03 -18.14
C ARG A 637 19.12 0.06 -19.09
N TRP A 638 17.93 -0.29 -18.61
CA TRP A 638 16.70 -0.17 -19.40
C TRP A 638 16.41 1.29 -19.81
N LEU A 639 16.62 2.27 -18.91
CA LEU A 639 16.51 3.69 -19.27
C LEU A 639 17.54 4.11 -20.33
N GLY A 640 18.75 3.57 -20.26
CA GLY A 640 19.77 3.72 -21.30
C GLY A 640 19.29 3.22 -22.66
N GLN A 641 18.72 2.01 -22.72
CA GLN A 641 18.15 1.44 -23.94
C GLN A 641 16.95 2.24 -24.47
N VAL A 642 16.11 2.80 -23.60
CA VAL A 642 15.02 3.70 -24.03
C VAL A 642 15.58 4.98 -24.65
N MET A 643 16.65 5.56 -24.11
CA MET A 643 17.32 6.71 -24.74
C MET A 643 17.97 6.33 -26.08
N GLU A 644 18.65 5.18 -26.16
CA GLU A 644 19.22 4.66 -27.40
C GLU A 644 18.16 4.49 -28.48
N MET A 645 16.99 3.94 -28.17
CA MET A 645 15.87 3.82 -29.12
C MET A 645 15.33 5.19 -29.58
N LEU A 646 15.38 6.25 -28.76
CA LEU A 646 15.02 7.61 -29.19
C LEU A 646 16.07 8.22 -30.14
N ASP A 647 17.35 7.90 -29.95
CA ASP A 647 18.44 8.32 -30.83
C ASP A 647 18.45 7.52 -32.15
N GLU A 648 18.25 6.19 -32.12
CA GLU A 648 18.06 5.32 -33.29
C GLU A 648 16.96 5.83 -34.23
N GLN A 649 15.80 6.20 -33.67
CA GLN A 649 14.67 6.72 -34.44
C GLN A 649 14.89 8.18 -34.87
N GLY A 650 15.91 8.86 -34.34
CA GLY A 650 16.24 10.26 -34.62
C GLY A 650 15.27 11.27 -34.03
N VAL A 651 14.62 10.94 -32.91
CA VAL A 651 13.55 11.72 -32.27
C VAL A 651 13.94 12.29 -30.89
N ALA A 652 15.11 11.94 -30.34
CA ALA A 652 15.53 12.37 -29.01
C ALA A 652 15.54 13.90 -28.82
N ASN A 653 15.95 14.66 -29.84
CA ASN A 653 15.94 16.13 -29.85
C ASN A 653 14.56 16.77 -30.03
N GLU A 654 13.51 15.97 -30.23
CA GLU A 654 12.11 16.40 -30.25
C GLU A 654 11.22 15.66 -29.23
N THR A 655 11.83 14.98 -28.25
CA THR A 655 11.15 14.14 -27.25
C THR A 655 11.46 14.58 -25.82
N LEU A 656 10.44 15.05 -25.10
CA LEU A 656 10.51 15.25 -23.64
C LEU A 656 10.41 13.88 -22.95
N LEU A 657 11.41 13.54 -22.14
CA LEU A 657 11.43 12.33 -21.33
C LEU A 657 11.20 12.71 -19.86
N VAL A 658 10.07 12.27 -19.32
CA VAL A 658 9.68 12.43 -17.92
C VAL A 658 9.91 11.10 -17.20
N LEU A 659 10.58 11.13 -16.06
CA LEU A 659 10.76 9.97 -15.19
C LEU A 659 10.28 10.33 -13.79
N VAL A 660 9.50 9.45 -13.15
CA VAL A 660 9.07 9.63 -11.77
C VAL A 660 8.93 8.29 -11.06
N GLY A 661 9.29 8.21 -9.78
CA GLY A 661 8.95 7.04 -8.95
C GLY A 661 7.43 6.85 -8.80
N ASP A 662 6.97 5.61 -8.63
CA ASP A 662 5.60 5.32 -8.19
C ASP A 662 5.47 5.51 -6.67
N HIS A 663 6.36 4.85 -5.93
CA HIS A 663 6.66 5.04 -4.52
C HIS A 663 8.09 4.58 -4.24
N GLY A 664 8.59 4.79 -3.02
CA GLY A 664 9.85 4.19 -2.57
C GLY A 664 9.62 2.90 -1.76
N LEU A 665 10.66 2.41 -1.09
CA LEU A 665 10.59 1.29 -0.14
C LEU A 665 11.50 1.55 1.07
N SER A 666 11.09 1.19 2.28
CA SER A 666 11.87 1.41 3.51
C SER A 666 12.84 0.27 3.87
N LEU A 667 13.37 -0.40 2.85
CA LEU A 667 14.32 -1.52 2.97
C LEU A 667 15.51 -1.23 3.91
N PRO A 668 16.28 -0.12 3.76
CA PRO A 668 17.43 0.12 4.62
C PRO A 668 17.06 0.70 6.00
N GLU A 669 15.85 1.24 6.20
CA GLU A 669 15.42 1.78 7.50
C GLU A 669 14.82 0.71 8.42
N ASN A 670 13.98 -0.19 7.90
CA ASN A 670 13.30 -1.21 8.70
C ASN A 670 13.11 -2.58 8.02
N GLY A 671 13.73 -2.83 6.86
CA GLY A 671 13.52 -4.06 6.08
C GLY A 671 12.18 -4.12 5.33
N GLY A 672 11.45 -3.01 5.24
CA GLY A 672 10.12 -2.95 4.65
C GLY A 672 10.11 -3.19 3.13
N VAL A 673 9.84 -4.44 2.73
CA VAL A 673 9.64 -4.85 1.31
C VAL A 673 8.34 -4.31 0.69
N THR A 674 7.51 -3.59 1.46
CA THR A 674 6.24 -3.02 1.00
C THR A 674 5.87 -1.74 1.78
N PRO A 675 5.19 -0.77 1.15
CA PRO A 675 4.66 0.41 1.83
C PRO A 675 3.30 0.19 2.52
N TYR A 676 2.73 -1.04 2.51
CA TYR A 676 1.47 -1.40 3.16
C TYR A 676 1.44 -1.01 4.64
N TYR A 677 0.57 -0.08 5.05
CA TYR A 677 0.50 0.54 6.40
C TYR A 677 1.80 1.17 6.92
N ASN A 678 2.85 1.23 6.11
CA ASN A 678 4.21 1.52 6.53
C ASN A 678 4.51 3.02 6.35
N GLY A 679 4.38 3.78 7.44
CA GLY A 679 4.50 5.25 7.46
C GLY A 679 5.89 5.82 7.21
N HIS A 680 6.90 5.00 6.92
CA HIS A 680 8.30 5.43 6.82
C HIS A 680 8.58 6.34 5.60
N VAL A 681 9.29 7.45 5.77
CA VAL A 681 9.56 8.45 4.70
C VAL A 681 10.18 7.87 3.43
N GLY A 682 11.00 6.82 3.54
CA GLY A 682 11.60 6.08 2.41
C GLY A 682 10.59 5.46 1.45
N ASN A 683 9.32 5.31 1.84
CA ASN A 683 8.23 4.88 0.95
C ASN A 683 7.67 6.02 0.08
N PHE A 684 8.02 7.28 0.34
CA PHE A 684 7.31 8.46 -0.19
C PHE A 684 8.18 9.36 -1.07
N HIS A 685 9.48 9.47 -0.77
CA HIS A 685 10.42 10.36 -1.45
C HIS A 685 10.95 9.70 -2.74
N VAL A 686 10.49 10.21 -3.88
CA VAL A 686 10.70 9.63 -5.21
C VAL A 686 11.51 10.57 -6.10
N PRO A 687 12.24 10.06 -7.11
CA PRO A 687 12.82 10.93 -8.13
C PRO A 687 11.72 11.55 -9.00
N LEU A 688 11.99 12.74 -9.53
CA LEU A 688 11.26 13.32 -10.65
C LEU A 688 12.23 14.08 -11.56
N VAL A 689 12.30 13.69 -12.83
CA VAL A 689 13.12 14.34 -13.86
C VAL A 689 12.26 14.65 -15.08
N LEU A 690 12.41 15.84 -15.65
CA LEU A 690 11.83 16.23 -16.95
C LEU A 690 12.96 16.62 -17.91
N SER A 691 13.50 15.63 -18.64
CA SER A 691 14.71 15.75 -19.45
C SER A 691 14.44 15.99 -20.94
N HIS A 692 15.16 16.93 -21.54
CA HIS A 692 15.19 17.17 -22.99
C HIS A 692 16.61 17.60 -23.41
N PRO A 693 17.21 17.06 -24.50
CA PRO A 693 18.61 17.32 -24.87
C PRO A 693 19.01 18.78 -25.12
N LEU A 694 18.00 19.66 -25.27
CA LEU A 694 18.16 21.09 -25.56
C LEU A 694 17.71 22.00 -24.41
N LEU A 695 17.20 21.45 -23.29
CA LEU A 695 16.95 22.22 -22.07
C LEU A 695 18.28 22.43 -21.30
N PRO A 696 18.48 23.56 -20.60
CA PRO A 696 19.52 23.64 -19.58
C PRO A 696 19.25 22.60 -18.47
N ALA A 697 20.30 22.13 -17.81
CA ALA A 697 20.15 21.35 -16.57
C ALA A 697 19.81 22.30 -15.40
N ILE A 698 18.80 21.96 -14.62
CA ILE A 698 18.27 22.77 -13.51
C ILE A 698 17.87 21.85 -12.35
N ASP A 699 18.35 22.13 -11.14
CA ASP A 699 17.83 21.54 -9.91
C ASP A 699 16.67 22.35 -9.32
N VAL A 700 15.60 21.67 -8.91
CA VAL A 700 14.50 22.23 -8.12
C VAL A 700 14.46 21.52 -6.76
N ASN A 701 14.82 22.26 -5.71
CA ASN A 701 14.96 21.73 -4.35
C ASN A 701 13.74 22.06 -3.45
N ASP A 702 12.82 22.90 -3.94
CA ASP A 702 11.54 23.17 -3.29
C ASP A 702 10.69 21.89 -3.15
N ALA A 703 9.86 21.82 -2.09
CA ALA A 703 8.94 20.71 -1.87
C ALA A 703 7.83 20.67 -2.94
N ALA A 704 7.71 19.54 -3.62
CA ALA A 704 6.69 19.28 -4.63
C ALA A 704 6.16 17.84 -4.54
N ALA A 705 5.17 17.50 -5.38
CA ALA A 705 4.59 16.17 -5.43
C ALA A 705 4.27 15.73 -6.87
N SER A 706 4.02 14.43 -7.09
CA SER A 706 3.83 13.88 -8.45
C SER A 706 2.67 14.50 -9.25
N LEU A 707 1.67 15.13 -8.60
CA LEU A 707 0.62 15.87 -9.29
C LEU A 707 1.13 17.12 -10.07
N SER A 708 2.33 17.64 -9.74
CA SER A 708 2.96 18.75 -10.45
C SER A 708 3.36 18.39 -11.89
N ILE A 709 3.42 17.11 -12.25
CA ILE A 709 3.91 16.64 -13.55
C ILE A 709 3.04 17.11 -14.70
N LEU A 710 1.72 16.95 -14.60
CA LEU A 710 0.77 17.33 -15.65
C LEU A 710 0.83 18.84 -15.97
N PRO A 711 0.66 19.78 -15.01
CA PRO A 711 0.76 21.20 -15.30
C PRO A 711 2.16 21.60 -15.81
N THR A 712 3.23 20.96 -15.33
CA THR A 712 4.60 21.19 -15.82
C THR A 712 4.78 20.77 -17.30
N ILE A 713 4.19 19.64 -17.73
CA ILE A 713 4.21 19.22 -19.14
C ILE A 713 3.43 20.22 -20.02
N LEU A 714 2.27 20.70 -19.55
CA LEU A 714 1.50 21.72 -20.28
C LEU A 714 2.28 23.03 -20.39
N ASP A 715 2.91 23.50 -19.32
CA ASP A 715 3.71 24.73 -19.30
C ASP A 715 4.93 24.64 -20.25
N LEU A 716 5.64 23.50 -20.27
CA LEU A 716 6.70 23.22 -21.25
C LEU A 716 6.18 23.31 -22.69
N LEU A 717 5.04 22.69 -23.00
CA LEU A 717 4.45 22.70 -24.34
C LEU A 717 3.97 24.10 -24.75
N ILE A 718 3.46 24.88 -23.79
CA ILE A 718 3.05 26.28 -23.94
C ILE A 718 4.27 27.16 -24.26
N GLU A 719 5.30 27.15 -23.43
CA GLU A 719 6.39 28.15 -23.49
C GLU A 719 7.48 27.81 -24.53
N THR A 720 7.65 26.54 -24.91
CA THR A 720 8.46 26.16 -26.09
C THR A 720 7.77 26.45 -27.44
N GLY A 721 6.48 26.80 -27.42
CA GLY A 721 5.69 26.95 -28.65
C GLY A 721 5.58 25.63 -29.42
N SER A 722 5.29 24.54 -28.70
CA SER A 722 5.08 23.18 -29.23
C SER A 722 3.58 22.82 -29.31
N LEU A 723 2.73 23.85 -29.34
CA LEU A 723 1.28 23.79 -29.51
C LEU A 723 0.81 24.84 -30.52
N SER A 724 -0.24 24.52 -31.28
CA SER A 724 -0.91 25.48 -32.16
C SER A 724 -1.60 26.59 -31.34
N LYS A 725 -1.96 27.72 -31.98
CA LYS A 725 -2.59 28.86 -31.27
C LYS A 725 -3.86 28.46 -30.49
N THR A 726 -4.66 27.53 -31.01
CA THR A 726 -5.87 27.04 -30.35
C THR A 726 -5.56 26.07 -29.20
N THR A 727 -4.69 25.08 -29.43
CA THR A 727 -4.31 24.11 -28.37
C THR A 727 -3.47 24.74 -27.26
N LYS A 728 -2.71 25.81 -27.54
CA LYS A 728 -2.01 26.63 -26.54
C LYS A 728 -2.98 27.40 -25.62
N GLN A 729 -4.18 27.76 -26.07
CA GLN A 729 -5.21 28.32 -25.18
C GLN A 729 -5.82 27.21 -24.31
N ALA A 730 -6.22 26.08 -24.91
CA ALA A 730 -6.76 24.95 -24.17
C ALA A 730 -5.82 24.45 -23.07
N ALA A 731 -4.52 24.35 -23.37
CA ALA A 731 -3.49 24.01 -22.39
C ALA A 731 -3.39 25.02 -21.23
N ARG A 732 -3.61 26.32 -21.48
CA ARG A 732 -3.59 27.36 -20.43
C ARG A 732 -4.84 27.30 -19.55
N ASP A 733 -6.01 27.09 -20.15
CA ASP A 733 -7.28 26.96 -19.43
C ASP A 733 -7.27 25.71 -18.53
N LEU A 734 -6.76 24.59 -19.06
CA LEU A 734 -6.50 23.35 -18.33
C LEU A 734 -5.51 23.57 -17.18
N MET A 735 -4.29 24.04 -17.48
CA MET A 735 -3.24 24.30 -16.47
C MET A 735 -3.73 25.23 -15.36
N GLY A 736 -4.56 26.23 -15.70
CA GLY A 736 -5.21 27.12 -14.74
C GLY A 736 -6.14 26.43 -13.73
N ASN A 737 -6.65 25.23 -14.02
CA ASN A 737 -7.56 24.46 -13.17
C ASN A 737 -6.93 23.25 -12.46
N TYR A 738 -5.61 23.01 -12.54
CA TYR A 738 -4.96 21.93 -11.77
C TYR A 738 -4.59 22.32 -10.34
N GLU A 739 -4.57 21.32 -9.46
CA GLU A 739 -4.09 21.43 -8.07
C GLU A 739 -2.58 21.67 -7.99
N GLY A 740 -1.81 21.07 -8.90
CA GLY A 740 -0.35 21.09 -8.87
C GLY A 740 0.28 22.40 -9.39
N GLN A 741 1.40 22.77 -8.78
CA GLN A 741 2.26 23.88 -9.23
C GLN A 741 3.15 23.44 -10.42
N SER A 742 3.54 24.40 -11.28
CA SER A 742 4.45 24.14 -12.40
C SER A 742 5.91 24.20 -11.94
N LEU A 743 6.72 23.21 -12.29
CA LEU A 743 8.17 23.17 -11.98
C LEU A 743 9.01 24.09 -12.89
N LEU A 744 8.43 24.71 -13.93
CA LEU A 744 9.11 25.75 -14.73
C LEU A 744 9.23 27.09 -13.99
N ARG A 745 8.62 27.22 -12.81
CA ARG A 745 8.45 28.44 -12.04
C ARG A 745 8.85 28.16 -10.58
N PRO A 746 9.32 29.16 -9.81
CA PRO A 746 9.58 28.98 -8.38
C PRO A 746 8.36 28.41 -7.67
N GLN A 747 8.53 27.41 -6.78
CA GLN A 747 7.40 26.89 -6.03
C GLN A 747 7.00 27.90 -4.93
N ARG A 748 5.71 27.95 -4.62
CA ARG A 748 5.18 28.77 -3.53
C ARG A 748 4.89 27.90 -2.32
N GLN A 749 5.48 28.29 -1.19
CA GLN A 749 5.26 27.64 0.10
C GLN A 749 3.91 28.01 0.72
N ALA A 750 3.31 29.15 0.29
CA ALA A 750 1.99 29.60 0.69
C ALA A 750 1.34 30.49 -0.38
N SER A 751 0.01 30.61 -0.35
CA SER A 751 -0.78 31.54 -1.18
C SER A 751 -0.54 33.00 -0.79
N TRP A 752 -0.36 33.87 -1.78
CA TRP A 752 -0.25 35.32 -1.56
C TRP A 752 -1.59 36.01 -1.30
N GLU A 753 -2.72 35.38 -1.67
CA GLU A 753 -4.06 35.95 -1.51
C GLU A 753 -4.68 35.59 -0.14
N THR A 754 -4.42 34.38 0.36
CA THR A 754 -5.04 33.84 1.58
C THR A 754 -4.06 33.58 2.72
N GLY A 755 -2.75 33.56 2.45
CA GLY A 755 -1.73 33.13 3.42
C GLY A 755 -1.70 31.62 3.68
N GLU A 756 -2.55 30.82 3.00
CA GLU A 756 -2.65 29.38 3.21
C GLU A 756 -1.39 28.63 2.73
N SER A 757 -0.85 27.74 3.57
CA SER A 757 0.28 26.87 3.23
C SER A 757 -0.01 25.96 2.03
N ASN A 758 1.04 25.63 1.27
CA ASN A 758 1.00 24.59 0.24
C ASN A 758 1.07 23.20 0.90
N TRP A 759 -0.09 22.63 1.21
CA TRP A 759 -0.22 21.31 1.84
C TRP A 759 -0.04 20.18 0.82
N LEU A 760 0.81 19.20 1.16
CA LEU A 760 1.08 18.02 0.34
C LEU A 760 0.54 16.77 1.04
N PHE A 761 -0.30 16.01 0.32
CA PHE A 761 -0.96 14.80 0.83
C PHE A 761 -0.50 13.54 0.09
N THR A 762 -0.31 12.43 0.79
CA THR A 762 -0.05 11.11 0.17
C THR A 762 -1.05 10.07 0.68
N VAL A 763 -1.78 9.46 -0.24
CA VAL A 763 -2.69 8.33 0.03
C VAL A 763 -1.87 7.06 0.28
N MET A 764 -1.83 6.54 1.51
CA MET A 764 -0.96 5.41 1.85
C MET A 764 -1.61 4.06 1.54
N ASN A 765 -0.86 3.17 0.88
CA ASN A 765 -1.20 1.75 0.69
C ASN A 765 -1.73 1.12 2.00
N PRO A 766 -2.96 0.58 2.05
CA PRO A 766 -3.84 0.16 0.94
C PRO A 766 -4.68 1.26 0.27
N GLY A 767 -4.82 2.44 0.88
CA GLY A 767 -5.43 3.62 0.28
C GLY A 767 -6.49 4.32 1.14
N ARG A 768 -7.20 3.61 2.03
CA ARG A 768 -8.14 4.25 2.98
C ARG A 768 -7.52 4.56 4.33
N ALA A 769 -6.61 3.70 4.79
CA ALA A 769 -6.27 3.59 6.21
C ALA A 769 -5.58 4.83 6.79
N THR A 770 -4.61 5.37 6.05
CA THR A 770 -3.69 6.41 6.51
C THR A 770 -3.32 7.35 5.38
N ILE A 771 -3.00 8.59 5.74
CA ILE A 771 -2.56 9.66 4.84
C ILE A 771 -1.32 10.29 5.45
N ALA A 772 -0.28 10.49 4.65
CA ALA A 772 0.82 11.37 5.04
C ALA A 772 0.48 12.83 4.67
N VAL A 773 0.81 13.76 5.56
CA VAL A 773 0.61 15.19 5.43
C VAL A 773 1.96 15.89 5.63
N ARG A 774 2.33 16.76 4.70
CA ARG A 774 3.47 17.70 4.83
C ARG A 774 3.00 19.13 4.51
N ASP A 775 3.75 20.10 5.01
CA ASP A 775 3.57 21.53 4.74
C ASP A 775 4.84 22.04 4.07
N ALA A 776 4.73 22.71 2.92
CA ALA A 776 5.90 23.22 2.23
C ALA A 776 6.60 24.38 2.99
N HIS A 777 5.93 25.05 3.94
CA HIS A 777 6.53 26.03 4.85
C HIS A 777 7.24 25.41 6.08
N ARG A 778 6.94 24.15 6.40
CA ARG A 778 7.64 23.32 7.40
C ARG A 778 7.98 21.97 6.77
N PRO A 779 8.85 21.95 5.74
CA PRO A 779 9.05 20.76 4.91
C PRO A 779 9.55 19.57 5.72
N ASP A 780 10.30 19.82 6.81
CA ASP A 780 10.87 18.81 7.71
C ASP A 780 9.84 18.13 8.62
N TRP A 781 8.65 18.73 8.81
CA TRP A 781 7.60 18.17 9.66
C TRP A 781 6.62 17.34 8.85
N ARG A 782 6.27 16.18 9.40
CA ARG A 782 5.47 15.17 8.72
C ARG A 782 4.54 14.46 9.69
N LEU A 783 3.28 14.36 9.29
CA LEU A 783 2.23 13.68 10.05
C LEU A 783 1.66 12.52 9.25
N ILE A 784 1.65 11.33 9.82
CA ILE A 784 0.80 10.22 9.38
C ILE A 784 -0.50 10.30 10.18
N MET A 785 -1.59 10.59 9.49
CA MET A 785 -2.95 10.64 10.03
C MET A 785 -3.69 9.33 9.71
N PRO A 786 -4.23 8.62 10.70
CA PRO A 786 -5.16 7.52 10.48
C PRO A 786 -6.57 8.07 10.18
N VAL A 787 -7.25 7.50 9.18
CA VAL A 787 -8.65 7.83 8.79
C VAL A 787 -9.67 6.95 9.55
N ILE A 788 -9.16 5.87 10.15
CA ILE A 788 -9.89 4.82 10.84
C ILE A 788 -9.35 4.65 12.26
N ASP A 789 -10.22 4.28 13.20
CA ASP A 789 -9.93 4.18 14.64
C ASP A 789 -8.81 3.20 15.06
N ASP A 790 -8.45 2.29 14.17
CA ASP A 790 -7.67 1.08 14.41
C ASP A 790 -6.29 1.11 13.73
N VAL A 791 -5.71 2.31 13.62
CA VAL A 791 -4.35 2.60 13.12
C VAL A 791 -3.75 3.77 13.91
N GLU A 792 -2.43 3.80 14.00
CA GLU A 792 -1.66 4.75 14.81
C GLU A 792 -1.45 6.11 14.12
N TRP A 793 -1.36 7.16 14.92
CA TRP A 793 -0.79 8.45 14.51
C TRP A 793 0.73 8.41 14.66
N ARG A 794 1.47 8.97 13.70
CA ARG A 794 2.93 9.11 13.73
C ARG A 794 3.35 10.52 13.31
N PHE A 795 4.13 11.21 14.12
CA PHE A 795 4.78 12.48 13.80
C PHE A 795 6.30 12.32 13.75
N THR A 796 6.95 12.98 12.79
CA THR A 796 8.41 12.97 12.59
C THR A 796 8.93 14.37 12.21
N ASN A 797 10.15 14.66 12.65
CA ASN A 797 10.93 15.83 12.23
C ASN A 797 12.16 15.34 11.45
N THR A 798 12.12 15.38 10.12
CA THR A 798 13.17 14.81 9.27
C THR A 798 14.46 15.63 9.21
N ALA A 799 14.50 16.82 9.83
CA ALA A 799 15.75 17.57 10.01
C ALA A 799 16.61 17.03 11.18
N GLU A 800 15.96 16.52 12.23
CA GLU A 800 16.63 15.90 13.39
C GLU A 800 16.75 14.38 13.24
N ASP A 801 15.77 13.75 12.59
CA ASP A 801 15.68 12.31 12.39
C ASP A 801 15.36 11.98 10.91
N PRO A 802 16.32 12.17 9.98
CA PRO A 802 16.10 12.01 8.53
C PRO A 802 15.75 10.57 8.12
N HIS A 803 16.06 9.59 8.97
CA HIS A 803 15.74 8.18 8.78
C HIS A 803 14.62 7.70 9.72
N GLU A 804 13.83 8.62 10.28
CA GLU A 804 12.65 8.40 11.12
C GLU A 804 12.74 7.22 12.12
N LYS A 805 13.87 7.12 12.82
CA LYS A 805 14.23 6.06 13.79
C LYS A 805 13.57 6.25 15.16
N GLU A 806 13.26 7.49 15.57
CA GLU A 806 12.57 7.82 16.82
C GLU A 806 11.28 8.64 16.59
N PRO A 807 10.30 8.07 15.86
CA PRO A 807 9.01 8.71 15.58
C PRO A 807 8.20 8.92 16.87
N VAL A 808 7.42 9.99 16.92
CA VAL A 808 6.43 10.19 17.99
C VAL A 808 5.13 9.52 17.56
N ILE A 809 4.80 8.38 18.19
CA ILE A 809 3.64 7.55 17.83
C ILE A 809 2.58 7.53 18.94
N SER A 810 1.29 7.56 18.59
CA SER A 810 0.21 7.13 19.51
C SER A 810 -1.08 6.73 18.79
N PHE A 811 -1.89 5.85 19.39
CA PHE A 811 -3.26 5.57 18.92
C PHE A 811 -4.23 6.76 19.09
N SER A 812 -3.98 7.66 20.06
CA SER A 812 -4.92 8.72 20.45
C SER A 812 -4.32 10.10 20.23
N PHE A 813 -5.11 11.03 19.65
CA PHE A 813 -4.59 12.31 19.14
C PHE A 813 -4.09 13.27 20.24
N SER A 814 -4.83 13.46 21.35
CA SER A 814 -4.35 14.35 22.42
C SER A 814 -3.06 13.83 23.10
N PRO A 815 -2.92 12.52 23.42
CA PRO A 815 -1.64 11.95 23.84
C PRO A 815 -0.49 12.10 22.82
N LEU A 816 -0.78 12.07 21.52
CA LEU A 816 0.20 12.40 20.48
C LEU A 816 0.66 13.86 20.61
N LEU A 817 -0.28 14.82 20.66
CA LEU A 817 0.03 16.24 20.81
C LEU A 817 0.87 16.53 22.06
N GLU A 818 0.56 15.92 23.21
CA GLU A 818 1.40 16.03 24.41
C GLU A 818 2.80 15.40 24.22
N LYS A 819 2.93 14.26 23.52
CA LYS A 819 4.24 13.66 23.24
C LYS A 819 5.08 14.58 22.34
N ILE A 820 4.45 15.21 21.34
CA ILE A 820 5.11 16.18 20.43
C ILE A 820 5.51 17.44 21.19
N GLU A 821 4.62 18.03 21.99
CA GLU A 821 4.92 19.21 22.82
C GLU A 821 6.12 18.96 23.74
N ARG A 822 6.21 17.76 24.34
CA ARG A 822 7.32 17.38 25.22
C ARG A 822 8.64 17.05 24.50
N LYS A 823 8.64 16.66 23.21
CA LYS A 823 9.88 16.38 22.44
C LYS A 823 10.35 17.56 21.58
N TYR A 824 9.41 18.29 20.96
CA TYR A 824 9.66 19.32 19.94
C TYR A 824 8.98 20.68 20.22
N GLY A 825 8.24 20.82 21.33
CA GLY A 825 7.62 22.08 21.74
C GLY A 825 6.25 22.38 21.13
N VAL A 826 5.64 23.47 21.62
CA VAL A 826 4.27 23.89 21.30
C VAL A 826 4.05 24.15 19.81
N GLU A 827 5.06 24.68 19.09
CA GLU A 827 4.93 25.00 17.66
C GLU A 827 4.67 23.74 16.82
N ALA A 828 5.44 22.67 17.04
CA ALA A 828 5.26 21.39 16.35
C ALA A 828 3.91 20.73 16.68
N ALA A 829 3.42 20.89 17.92
CA ALA A 829 2.12 20.38 18.32
C ALA A 829 0.96 21.19 17.69
N ALA A 830 1.04 22.53 17.67
CA ALA A 830 0.04 23.39 17.02
C ALA A 830 0.04 23.23 15.48
N TRP A 831 1.20 22.99 14.87
CA TRP A 831 1.29 22.59 13.47
C TRP A 831 0.62 21.23 13.24
N THR A 832 0.87 20.24 14.10
CA THR A 832 0.25 18.91 14.00
C THR A 832 -1.28 18.97 14.14
N GLU A 833 -1.79 19.81 15.04
CA GLU A 833 -3.22 20.11 15.13
C GLU A 833 -3.78 20.69 13.82
N THR A 834 -3.07 21.67 13.25
CA THR A 834 -3.46 22.30 11.99
C THR A 834 -3.44 21.29 10.83
N ALA A 835 -2.38 20.51 10.68
CA ALA A 835 -2.21 19.49 9.64
C ALA A 835 -3.31 18.43 9.69
N ALA A 836 -3.66 17.92 10.88
CA ALA A 836 -4.75 16.97 11.07
C ALA A 836 -6.12 17.55 10.68
N PHE A 837 -6.38 18.83 10.97
CA PHE A 837 -7.63 19.48 10.59
C PHE A 837 -7.73 19.80 9.09
N LYS A 838 -6.65 20.23 8.46
CA LYS A 838 -6.57 20.45 7.00
C LYS A 838 -6.78 19.12 6.25
N ALA A 839 -6.13 18.06 6.72
CA ALA A 839 -6.31 16.72 6.19
C ALA A 839 -7.74 16.17 6.42
N ARG A 840 -8.38 16.46 7.56
CA ARG A 840 -9.80 16.10 7.79
C ARG A 840 -10.72 16.71 6.74
N TRP A 841 -10.57 18.00 6.43
CA TRP A 841 -11.36 18.63 5.37
C TRP A 841 -11.04 18.00 4.01
N TRP A 842 -9.76 17.83 3.69
CA TRP A 842 -9.31 17.25 2.42
C TRP A 842 -9.84 15.82 2.20
N VAL A 843 -9.94 14.96 3.24
CA VAL A 843 -10.55 13.62 3.10
C VAL A 843 -12.04 13.71 2.77
N LYS A 844 -12.79 14.60 3.42
CA LYS A 844 -14.22 14.82 3.09
C LYS A 844 -14.36 15.28 1.65
N GLU A 845 -13.52 16.22 1.24
CA GLU A 845 -13.56 16.83 -0.08
C GLU A 845 -13.10 15.87 -1.20
N ASN A 846 -12.05 15.08 -0.98
CA ASN A 846 -11.58 14.03 -1.88
C ASN A 846 -12.72 13.06 -2.24
N ASN A 847 -13.45 12.56 -1.24
CA ASN A 847 -14.62 11.70 -1.46
C ASN A 847 -15.71 12.38 -2.31
N LYS A 848 -15.99 13.68 -2.09
CA LYS A 848 -16.94 14.43 -2.95
C LYS A 848 -16.43 14.55 -4.38
N ARG A 849 -15.16 14.95 -4.58
CA ARG A 849 -14.54 15.14 -5.90
C ARG A 849 -14.60 13.87 -6.74
N TRP A 850 -14.22 12.74 -6.14
CA TRP A 850 -14.33 11.40 -6.73
C TRP A 850 -15.76 10.86 -6.85
N ARG A 851 -16.77 11.59 -6.35
CA ARG A 851 -18.18 11.18 -6.24
C ARG A 851 -18.35 9.83 -5.51
N PHE A 852 -17.45 9.53 -4.58
CA PHE A 852 -17.38 8.27 -3.86
C PHE A 852 -18.16 8.33 -2.55
N ASP A 853 -19.32 7.66 -2.52
CA ASP A 853 -20.08 7.45 -1.28
C ASP A 853 -19.48 6.27 -0.48
N ALA A 854 -18.62 6.63 0.46
CA ALA A 854 -17.97 5.71 1.41
C ALA A 854 -18.95 4.94 2.33
N TYR A 855 -20.26 5.25 2.30
CA TYR A 855 -21.31 4.55 3.04
C TYR A 855 -22.18 3.65 2.14
N GLN A 856 -22.43 4.01 0.87
CA GLN A 856 -23.24 3.20 -0.07
C GLN A 856 -22.54 1.97 -0.66
N THR A 857 -21.22 1.87 -0.60
CA THR A 857 -20.45 0.66 -1.01
C THR A 857 -20.89 -0.64 -0.28
N LYS A 858 -21.74 -0.53 0.75
CA LYS A 858 -22.40 -1.63 1.45
C LYS A 858 -23.51 -2.34 0.64
N GLY A 859 -24.05 -1.72 -0.42
CA GLY A 859 -25.21 -2.26 -1.16
C GLY A 859 -24.89 -3.50 -2.01
N HIS A 860 -24.07 -3.34 -3.06
CA HIS A 860 -23.93 -4.31 -4.14
C HIS A 860 -23.32 -5.68 -3.76
N ARG A 861 -22.78 -5.86 -2.55
CA ARG A 861 -22.30 -7.18 -2.08
C ARG A 861 -23.31 -7.93 -1.20
N ALA A 862 -24.36 -7.27 -0.70
CA ALA A 862 -25.37 -7.87 0.17
C ALA A 862 -26.55 -8.48 -0.60
N GLU A 863 -26.98 -7.88 -1.71
CA GLU A 863 -28.22 -8.25 -2.42
C GLU A 863 -28.21 -9.64 -3.09
N LYS A 864 -27.08 -10.35 -3.08
CA LYS A 864 -26.97 -11.75 -3.55
C LYS A 864 -26.77 -12.77 -2.43
N GLY A 865 -26.96 -12.40 -1.16
CA GLY A 865 -26.83 -13.33 -0.03
C GLY A 865 -27.68 -12.96 1.19
N VAL A 866 -28.74 -13.75 1.43
CA VAL A 866 -29.60 -13.74 2.63
C VAL A 866 -30.48 -12.49 2.80
N ALA A 867 -31.76 -12.62 2.41
CA ALA A 867 -32.80 -11.72 2.90
C ALA A 867 -33.17 -12.07 4.36
N GLY A 868 -33.03 -11.12 5.29
CA GLY A 868 -33.41 -11.35 6.69
C GLY A 868 -33.14 -10.17 7.64
N ALA A 869 -34.21 -9.48 8.05
CA ALA A 869 -34.29 -8.56 9.19
C ALA A 869 -33.24 -7.43 9.29
N GLY A 870 -33.59 -6.23 8.80
CA GLY A 870 -32.90 -5.00 9.18
C GLY A 870 -33.39 -4.46 10.52
N LEU A 871 -32.46 -4.10 11.41
CA LEU A 871 -32.66 -3.25 12.60
C LEU A 871 -31.30 -2.65 12.97
N ALA A 872 -31.03 -1.42 12.52
CA ALA A 872 -29.73 -0.76 12.69
C ALA A 872 -29.91 0.75 12.98
N ASN A 873 -30.26 1.05 14.22
CA ASN A 873 -30.07 2.34 14.91
C ASN A 873 -30.19 2.08 16.42
N GLU A 874 -29.71 3.02 17.25
CA GLU A 874 -29.64 2.90 18.73
C GLU A 874 -28.76 1.75 19.28
N TYR A 875 -27.44 1.88 19.16
CA TYR A 875 -26.49 1.27 20.12
C TYR A 875 -25.30 2.20 20.39
N ASP A 876 -25.52 3.21 21.22
CA ASP A 876 -24.47 3.85 22.01
C ASP A 876 -24.90 3.88 23.48
N ALA A 877 -23.93 3.89 24.40
CA ALA A 877 -24.09 3.91 25.85
C ALA A 877 -25.00 2.82 26.49
N THR A 878 -24.50 1.59 26.68
CA THR A 878 -24.81 0.73 27.87
C THR A 878 -23.88 -0.48 28.03
N TRP A 879 -22.65 -0.28 28.52
CA TRP A 879 -21.79 -1.38 28.99
C TRP A 879 -21.11 -1.09 30.35
N LYS A 880 -21.92 -0.67 31.32
CA LYS A 880 -21.62 -0.81 32.77
C LYS A 880 -22.88 -1.32 33.48
N SER A 881 -22.69 -2.02 34.61
CA SER A 881 -23.74 -2.52 35.52
C SER A 881 -24.52 -3.79 35.12
N TYR A 882 -23.89 -4.96 35.31
CA TYR A 882 -24.62 -6.19 35.70
C TYR A 882 -23.90 -6.91 36.85
N ILE A 883 -24.25 -6.55 38.10
CA ILE A 883 -23.92 -7.31 39.32
C ILE A 883 -25.22 -7.52 40.09
N LEU A 884 -25.49 -8.75 40.52
CA LEU A 884 -26.71 -9.16 41.20
C LEU A 884 -26.66 -8.89 42.72
N VAL A 885 -27.66 -8.20 43.26
CA VAL A 885 -27.98 -8.17 44.70
C VAL A 885 -29.51 -8.24 44.87
N PRO A 886 -30.09 -9.14 45.71
CA PRO A 886 -31.54 -9.38 45.77
C PRO A 886 -32.24 -8.90 47.06
N CYS A 887 -33.51 -8.45 46.97
CA CYS A 887 -34.51 -8.66 48.04
C CYS A 887 -35.99 -8.38 47.64
N CYS A 888 -36.88 -8.74 48.58
CA CYS A 888 -38.35 -8.73 48.60
C CYS A 888 -39.06 -7.44 48.07
N ALA A 889 -40.38 -7.41 47.75
CA ALA A 889 -41.51 -8.14 48.34
C ALA A 889 -42.87 -8.10 47.56
N SER A 890 -43.85 -8.90 48.04
CA SER A 890 -45.31 -8.65 48.08
C SER A 890 -46.23 -8.59 46.83
N ARG A 891 -46.92 -9.72 46.60
CA ARG A 891 -48.39 -9.88 46.36
C ARG A 891 -49.25 -8.70 45.80
N ARG A 892 -49.90 -8.92 44.64
CA ARG A 892 -51.38 -9.04 44.40
C ARG A 892 -51.67 -9.16 42.89
N ARG A 893 -52.30 -10.25 42.40
CA ARG A 893 -53.75 -10.53 42.18
C ARG A 893 -54.41 -9.80 40.97
N GLY A 894 -54.83 -10.61 39.97
CA GLY A 894 -55.86 -10.28 38.97
C GLY A 894 -55.35 -9.63 37.67
N THR A 895 -56.00 -9.78 36.51
CA THR A 895 -57.09 -10.68 36.05
C THR A 895 -57.05 -10.78 34.52
N GLY A 896 -57.29 -11.94 33.92
CA GLY A 896 -57.25 -12.13 32.45
C GLY A 896 -58.61 -12.20 31.74
N LYS A 897 -58.65 -11.74 30.48
CA LYS A 897 -59.68 -11.88 29.41
C LYS A 897 -59.24 -11.01 28.21
N ARG A 898 -59.64 -11.17 26.93
CA ARG A 898 -60.11 -12.30 26.07
C ARG A 898 -60.35 -11.70 24.65
N GLY A 899 -60.15 -12.47 23.56
CA GLY A 899 -60.41 -12.06 22.15
C GLY A 899 -59.12 -11.97 21.33
N PHE A 900 -58.86 -12.70 20.23
CA PHE A 900 -59.62 -12.94 18.97
C PHE A 900 -59.77 -11.67 18.10
N LEU A 901 -59.59 -11.71 16.76
CA LEU A 901 -59.86 -12.81 15.82
C LEU A 901 -58.88 -12.92 14.62
N PHE A 902 -58.89 -14.09 13.96
CA PHE A 902 -58.17 -14.49 12.73
C PHE A 902 -58.58 -13.72 11.44
N LYS A 903 -57.66 -13.65 10.46
CA LYS A 903 -57.82 -14.40 9.18
C LYS A 903 -56.52 -14.55 8.36
N ALA A 904 -56.45 -15.65 7.62
CA ALA A 904 -55.47 -16.02 6.58
C ALA A 904 -56.21 -16.10 5.21
N ILE A 905 -55.66 -16.48 4.04
CA ILE A 905 -54.35 -16.97 3.54
C ILE A 905 -54.35 -16.54 2.04
N ASP A 906 -53.31 -15.91 1.49
CA ASP A 906 -52.10 -16.48 0.87
C ASP A 906 -52.32 -17.29 -0.44
N ARG A 907 -51.66 -16.88 -1.54
CA ARG A 907 -51.32 -17.71 -2.71
C ARG A 907 -50.27 -17.04 -3.62
N LEU A 908 -49.50 -17.88 -4.30
CA LEU A 908 -48.33 -17.56 -5.14
C LEU A 908 -48.71 -17.20 -6.58
N ASP A 909 -47.80 -16.49 -7.27
CA ASP A 909 -47.72 -16.45 -8.73
C ASP A 909 -46.27 -16.57 -9.23
N GLN A 910 -46.12 -16.98 -10.48
CA GLN A 910 -44.90 -16.92 -11.29
C GLN A 910 -45.27 -16.41 -12.68
N LEU A 911 -44.47 -15.51 -13.28
CA LEU A 911 -44.02 -15.51 -14.69
C LEU A 911 -43.57 -14.12 -15.16
N ASP A 912 -42.86 -14.14 -16.28
CA ASP A 912 -42.14 -13.11 -17.04
C ASP A 912 -42.14 -13.64 -18.52
N PRO A 913 -41.89 -12.88 -19.62
CA PRO A 913 -41.56 -11.45 -19.78
C PRO A 913 -42.36 -10.72 -20.90
N ARG A 914 -41.91 -9.48 -21.21
CA ARG A 914 -41.81 -8.79 -22.54
C ARG A 914 -42.84 -7.71 -22.91
N ASP A 915 -42.33 -6.82 -23.78
CA ASP A 915 -42.96 -5.80 -24.64
C ASP A 915 -43.80 -4.70 -23.94
N GLY A 916 -43.70 -3.42 -24.25
CA GLY A 916 -42.92 -2.69 -25.26
C GLY A 916 -43.59 -1.33 -25.58
N VAL A 917 -43.01 -0.56 -26.51
CA VAL A 917 -43.61 0.63 -27.19
C VAL A 917 -43.76 1.93 -26.36
N GLU A 918 -42.88 2.89 -26.69
CA GLU A 918 -43.07 4.32 -27.08
C GLU A 918 -44.25 5.21 -26.60
N LEU A 919 -44.04 6.53 -26.81
CA LEU A 919 -44.95 7.69 -26.68
C LEU A 919 -45.15 8.23 -25.24
N GLY A 920 -45.10 9.55 -24.99
CA GLY A 920 -44.69 10.66 -25.87
C GLY A 920 -45.08 12.05 -25.34
N THR A 921 -44.25 13.06 -25.62
CA THR A 921 -44.55 14.51 -25.83
C THR A 921 -45.67 15.23 -25.02
N GLY A 922 -45.31 16.33 -24.34
CA GLY A 922 -46.23 17.30 -23.71
C GLY A 922 -45.79 17.65 -22.27
N HIS A 923 -45.05 18.72 -21.94
CA HIS A 923 -45.06 20.13 -22.39
C HIS A 923 -46.22 20.96 -21.78
N GLU A 924 -45.94 22.24 -21.47
CA GLU A 924 -46.84 23.28 -20.91
C GLU A 924 -47.30 23.17 -19.43
N THR A 925 -47.67 24.27 -18.72
CA THR A 925 -46.90 25.53 -18.44
C THR A 925 -47.49 26.28 -17.22
N VAL A 926 -46.68 27.13 -16.58
CA VAL A 926 -47.04 28.40 -15.86
C VAL A 926 -48.11 28.38 -14.75
N GLY A 927 -47.75 28.88 -13.54
CA GLY A 927 -48.74 29.21 -12.50
C GLY A 927 -48.18 29.82 -11.20
N ARG A 928 -47.88 31.13 -11.17
CA ARG A 928 -47.65 31.90 -9.92
C ARG A 928 -48.98 32.17 -9.20
N TRP A 929 -48.99 32.21 -7.85
CA TRP A 929 -49.79 33.17 -7.05
C TRP A 929 -49.14 33.38 -5.64
N PHE A 930 -49.61 34.38 -4.88
CA PHE A 930 -48.94 34.98 -3.70
C PHE A 930 -49.52 34.57 -2.33
N SER A 931 -48.67 34.53 -1.28
CA SER A 931 -48.81 35.24 0.04
C SER A 931 -47.68 34.74 0.97
N ALA A 932 -46.71 35.51 1.47
CA ALA A 932 -46.71 36.79 2.19
C ALA A 932 -47.20 36.70 3.66
N SER A 933 -46.29 36.89 4.62
CA SER A 933 -46.53 37.54 5.93
C SER A 933 -45.21 37.79 6.69
N GLY A 934 -45.13 38.90 7.42
CA GLY A 934 -43.99 39.31 8.26
C GLY A 934 -44.11 40.76 8.74
N PRO A 935 -43.59 41.12 9.93
CA PRO A 935 -43.38 42.51 10.36
C PRO A 935 -41.89 42.80 10.70
N TYR A 936 -41.25 43.81 10.09
CA TYR A 936 -41.16 45.22 10.55
C TYR A 936 -40.17 45.44 11.74
N ALA A 937 -39.37 46.52 11.82
CA ALA A 937 -39.34 47.78 11.05
C ALA A 937 -37.97 48.50 11.08
N VAL A 938 -37.71 49.32 10.03
CA VAL A 938 -37.03 50.65 10.00
C VAL A 938 -35.56 50.78 10.51
N GLY A 939 -34.64 51.45 9.81
CA GLY A 939 -34.73 52.07 8.47
C GLY A 939 -33.74 53.24 8.22
N ASN A 940 -33.96 53.91 7.08
CA ASN A 940 -33.32 55.12 6.53
C ASN A 940 -32.00 54.97 5.74
N ASP A 941 -31.97 55.71 4.63
CA ASP A 941 -30.92 55.84 3.61
C ASP A 941 -30.01 57.06 3.86
N GLU A 942 -28.85 57.15 3.18
CA GLU A 942 -28.61 58.17 2.12
C GLU A 942 -27.17 58.15 1.51
N PHE A 943 -27.14 58.13 0.17
CA PHE A 943 -26.31 58.89 -0.78
C PHE A 943 -24.88 59.46 -0.52
N GLN A 944 -24.08 59.35 -1.61
CA GLN A 944 -23.14 60.35 -2.21
C GLN A 944 -21.62 60.43 -1.85
N TYR A 945 -20.81 60.25 -2.92
CA TYR A 945 -19.53 60.86 -3.36
C TYR A 945 -18.22 60.91 -2.53
N ASP A 946 -17.15 60.52 -3.25
CA ASP A 946 -15.81 61.11 -3.40
C ASP A 946 -14.76 61.27 -2.27
N CYS A 947 -13.51 61.04 -2.71
CA CYS A 947 -12.21 61.40 -2.13
C CYS A 947 -11.96 62.94 -2.14
N PRO A 948 -10.77 63.45 -1.71
CA PRO A 948 -9.67 62.84 -0.93
C PRO A 948 -9.25 63.70 0.29
N LEU A 949 -8.25 63.25 1.08
CA LEU A 949 -6.95 63.93 1.32
C LEU A 949 -6.24 63.40 2.59
N ALA A 950 -4.93 63.70 2.70
CA ALA A 950 -4.12 63.49 3.88
C ALA A 950 -3.84 64.83 4.59
N GLU A 951 -3.39 64.82 5.86
CA GLU A 951 -2.06 65.34 6.24
C GLU A 951 -1.72 65.28 7.75
N THR A 952 -0.58 64.63 8.06
CA THR A 952 0.46 64.99 9.06
C THR A 952 0.20 65.13 10.59
N GLY A 953 1.18 64.61 11.37
CA GLY A 953 1.57 65.09 12.72
C GLY A 953 1.73 63.98 13.78
N LEU A 954 2.71 63.98 14.70
CA LEU A 954 3.84 64.90 14.93
C LEU A 954 4.90 64.30 15.92
N ARG A 955 6.20 64.23 15.53
CA ARG A 955 7.48 64.22 16.35
C ARG A 955 7.69 63.19 17.50
N THR A 956 8.91 62.82 17.95
CA THR A 956 10.32 63.32 17.87
C THR A 956 11.37 62.19 17.67
N GLY A 957 12.67 62.40 17.33
CA GLY A 957 13.32 63.66 16.93
C GLY A 957 14.88 63.81 16.96
N GLY A 958 15.76 62.91 17.43
CA GLY A 958 17.22 63.17 17.41
C GLY A 958 18.19 62.01 17.77
N GLY A 959 19.50 62.05 17.43
CA GLY A 959 20.17 63.00 16.51
C GLY A 959 21.72 63.02 16.50
N GLY A 960 22.32 63.16 15.30
CA GLY A 960 23.74 63.58 15.04
C GLY A 960 24.82 62.48 14.94
N LYS A 961 25.93 62.61 14.18
CA LYS A 961 26.41 63.64 13.21
C LYS A 961 27.52 63.04 12.29
N GLY A 962 27.62 63.47 11.02
CA GLY A 962 28.79 63.23 10.14
C GLY A 962 28.53 63.53 8.64
N GLU A 963 29.37 64.36 8.00
CA GLU A 963 29.31 64.84 6.59
C GLU A 963 30.78 64.99 6.06
N PRO A 964 31.13 65.39 4.81
CA PRO A 964 30.31 66.05 3.74
C PRO A 964 30.55 65.63 2.24
N ARG A 965 29.51 65.84 1.40
CA ARG A 965 29.48 66.39 -0.01
C ARG A 965 30.43 65.83 -1.12
N THR A 966 30.19 65.94 -2.44
CA THR A 966 29.26 66.71 -3.33
C THR A 966 28.65 65.75 -4.39
N ARG A 967 27.91 66.09 -5.47
CA ARG A 967 27.47 67.34 -6.16
C ARG A 967 26.09 67.09 -6.83
N VAL A 968 25.78 67.77 -7.94
CA VAL A 968 24.54 67.76 -8.75
C VAL A 968 24.90 68.08 -10.21
N ASP A 969 24.20 67.50 -11.20
CA ASP A 969 23.63 68.20 -12.38
C ASP A 969 22.86 67.23 -13.32
N VAL A 970 22.03 67.78 -14.21
CA VAL A 970 21.01 67.09 -15.02
C VAL A 970 21.03 67.64 -16.46
N HIS A 971 20.82 66.81 -17.51
CA HIS A 971 19.98 67.17 -18.68
C HIS A 971 19.67 66.05 -19.70
N SER A 972 18.52 66.26 -20.35
CA SER A 972 17.81 65.57 -21.44
C SER A 972 18.50 65.44 -22.82
N GLY A 973 18.12 64.45 -23.66
CA GLY A 973 18.32 64.50 -25.13
C GLY A 973 17.91 63.27 -25.98
N PHE A 974 16.91 63.43 -26.86
CA PHE A 974 16.56 62.61 -28.06
C PHE A 974 16.94 63.43 -29.35
N PRO A 975 16.77 62.98 -30.62
CA PRO A 975 16.76 61.66 -31.31
C PRO A 975 17.72 61.69 -32.58
N PRO A 976 17.37 61.40 -33.88
CA PRO A 976 16.77 60.22 -34.55
C PRO A 976 17.55 59.61 -35.80
N SER A 977 17.22 58.36 -36.16
CA SER A 977 17.05 57.71 -37.52
C SER A 977 17.92 57.97 -38.80
N GLY A 978 18.48 56.86 -39.35
CA GLY A 978 18.43 56.43 -40.79
C GLY A 978 19.44 57.02 -41.82
N PRO A 979 19.40 56.63 -43.12
CA PRO A 979 18.86 55.40 -43.76
C PRO A 979 19.80 54.75 -44.83
N GLY A 980 19.41 53.61 -45.45
CA GLY A 980 20.12 53.03 -46.63
C GLY A 980 19.40 51.84 -47.30
N ARG A 981 19.51 51.68 -48.64
CA ARG A 981 18.82 50.65 -49.47
C ARG A 981 19.61 50.26 -50.75
N ASN A 982 19.20 49.14 -51.37
CA ASN A 982 19.55 48.61 -52.72
C ASN A 982 20.92 47.87 -52.83
N GLY A 983 21.10 46.85 -53.67
CA GLY A 983 20.14 46.10 -54.51
C GLY A 983 20.83 45.21 -55.60
N GLY A 984 20.14 44.17 -56.10
CA GLY A 984 20.62 43.20 -57.13
C GLY A 984 21.39 42.00 -56.54
N VAL A 985 21.18 40.71 -56.85
CA VAL A 985 20.65 39.93 -58.01
C VAL A 985 21.63 39.79 -59.18
N TRP A 986 22.04 38.55 -59.51
CA TRP A 986 22.05 37.93 -60.86
C TRP A 986 22.36 36.42 -60.80
N CYS A 987 22.13 35.67 -61.89
CA CYS A 987 22.14 34.19 -61.94
C CYS A 987 23.33 33.61 -62.75
N GLY A 988 23.63 32.30 -62.63
CA GLY A 988 24.61 31.62 -63.51
C GLY A 988 24.81 30.11 -63.30
N ILE A 989 24.15 29.28 -64.10
CA ILE A 989 24.15 27.79 -64.02
C ILE A 989 25.28 27.19 -64.90
N TRP A 990 26.01 26.14 -64.46
CA TRP A 990 26.22 24.86 -65.20
C TRP A 990 27.14 23.81 -64.51
N ARG A 991 26.93 22.53 -64.88
CA ARG A 991 27.80 21.33 -64.63
C ARG A 991 28.69 21.08 -65.91
N PRO A 992 29.36 19.93 -66.22
CA PRO A 992 29.51 18.63 -65.52
C PRO A 992 30.90 17.91 -65.60
N ARG A 993 31.14 16.87 -64.76
CA ARG A 993 31.30 15.43 -65.14
C ARG A 993 31.74 14.51 -63.99
N THR A 994 31.76 13.20 -64.25
CA THR A 994 31.90 12.09 -63.30
C THR A 994 32.99 11.10 -63.71
N ARG A 995 33.50 10.28 -62.76
CA ARG A 995 33.72 8.84 -63.00
C ARG A 995 33.83 7.98 -61.73
N ILE A 996 33.62 6.69 -61.94
CA ILE A 996 33.32 5.59 -60.99
C ILE A 996 34.56 4.70 -60.82
N THR A 997 34.78 4.15 -59.62
CA THR A 997 35.16 2.72 -59.42
C THR A 997 34.93 2.23 -57.98
N ILE A 998 34.63 0.93 -57.87
CA ILE A 998 34.70 0.07 -56.66
C ILE A 998 35.50 -1.18 -57.09
N PRO A 999 36.15 -1.93 -56.17
CA PRO A 999 35.69 -3.32 -55.99
C PRO A 999 35.76 -3.83 -54.53
N VAL A 1000 35.32 -5.08 -54.35
CA VAL A 1000 35.24 -5.83 -53.08
C VAL A 1000 36.48 -6.72 -52.90
N GLY A 1001 36.88 -7.04 -51.66
CA GLY A 1001 37.92 -8.02 -51.34
C GLY A 1001 37.86 -8.50 -49.88
N THR A 1002 38.14 -9.79 -49.65
CA THR A 1002 37.99 -10.50 -48.35
C THR A 1002 39.29 -10.66 -47.56
N CYS A 1003 39.15 -11.07 -46.30
CA CYS A 1003 40.15 -11.71 -45.41
C CYS A 1003 40.90 -12.90 -46.10
N PRO A 1004 42.00 -13.49 -45.55
CA PRO A 1004 42.38 -13.53 -44.12
C PRO A 1004 43.91 -13.53 -43.79
N GLY A 1005 44.27 -13.86 -42.54
CA GLY A 1005 45.57 -14.49 -42.18
C GLY A 1005 46.54 -13.61 -41.39
N GLY A 1006 47.26 -14.21 -40.44
CA GLY A 1006 48.31 -13.59 -39.63
C GLY A 1006 49.39 -14.59 -39.20
N TYR A 1007 50.42 -14.10 -38.50
CA TYR A 1007 51.60 -14.81 -37.96
C TYR A 1007 52.18 -13.96 -36.81
N HIS A 1008 52.97 -14.45 -35.85
CA HIS A 1008 53.04 -15.74 -35.12
C HIS A 1008 54.01 -15.52 -33.91
N GLU A 1009 54.60 -16.58 -33.34
CA GLU A 1009 55.70 -16.60 -32.36
C GLU A 1009 55.34 -16.23 -30.89
N GLU A 1010 55.55 -17.07 -29.87
CA GLU A 1010 55.25 -18.53 -29.76
C GLU A 1010 54.80 -18.86 -28.29
N GLU A 1011 55.09 -19.93 -27.52
CA GLU A 1011 56.12 -20.99 -27.46
C GLU A 1011 55.54 -22.35 -26.91
N GLU A 1012 56.42 -23.36 -26.85
CA GLU A 1012 56.34 -24.80 -26.50
C GLU A 1012 55.96 -25.16 -25.02
N GLU A 1013 55.71 -26.42 -24.59
CA GLU A 1013 56.05 -27.77 -25.10
C GLU A 1013 55.04 -28.87 -24.57
N GLU A 1014 54.64 -29.84 -25.43
CA GLU A 1014 54.45 -31.31 -25.19
C GLU A 1014 53.50 -31.92 -24.09
N GLU A 1015 52.89 -33.12 -24.18
CA GLU A 1015 52.83 -34.20 -25.22
C GLU A 1015 51.59 -35.17 -25.08
N GLU A 1016 51.39 -36.05 -26.09
CA GLU A 1016 50.69 -37.37 -26.14
C GLU A 1016 49.21 -37.59 -25.67
N GLU A 1017 48.41 -38.56 -26.16
CA GLU A 1017 48.17 -39.10 -27.53
C GLU A 1017 46.85 -39.95 -27.62
N GLU A 1018 46.60 -40.61 -28.77
CA GLU A 1018 45.65 -41.73 -29.11
C GLU A 1018 44.10 -41.62 -29.00
N GLU A 1019 43.48 -41.36 -30.17
CA GLU A 1019 42.58 -42.26 -30.97
C GLU A 1019 41.22 -42.90 -30.54
N GLU A 1020 40.36 -43.01 -31.58
CA GLU A 1020 39.33 -44.03 -31.89
C GLU A 1020 38.08 -44.28 -30.99
N GLY A 1021 37.02 -44.86 -31.60
CA GLY A 1021 35.95 -45.55 -30.87
C GLY A 1021 34.48 -45.09 -31.07
N GLY A 1022 33.91 -45.24 -32.28
CA GLY A 1022 32.47 -45.03 -32.50
C GLY A 1022 31.60 -46.27 -32.25
N GLY A 1023 30.35 -46.14 -31.76
CA GLY A 1023 29.37 -47.23 -31.92
C GLY A 1023 28.18 -47.40 -30.95
N ARG A 1024 27.02 -46.82 -31.32
CA ARG A 1024 25.65 -47.40 -31.17
C ARG A 1024 25.12 -47.92 -29.80
N ARG A 1025 24.01 -47.26 -29.42
CA ARG A 1025 22.68 -47.80 -29.01
C ARG A 1025 22.37 -48.12 -27.53
N ARG A 1026 21.43 -47.31 -27.02
CA ARG A 1026 20.17 -47.70 -26.33
C ARG A 1026 20.25 -48.79 -25.24
N LYS A 1027 20.27 -48.35 -23.97
CA LYS A 1027 19.13 -48.44 -23.02
C LYS A 1027 19.56 -48.00 -21.60
N GLN A 1028 19.11 -46.84 -21.14
CA GLN A 1028 18.65 -46.61 -19.75
C GLN A 1028 18.02 -45.19 -19.61
N MET A 1029 16.84 -44.94 -20.19
CA MET A 1029 15.98 -43.88 -19.63
C MET A 1029 15.51 -44.34 -18.24
N MET A 1030 15.32 -43.42 -17.30
CA MET A 1030 15.20 -43.62 -15.83
C MET A 1030 16.52 -43.85 -15.07
N LYS A 1031 17.30 -42.78 -14.86
CA LYS A 1031 18.03 -42.59 -13.58
C LYS A 1031 18.48 -41.16 -13.23
N THR A 1032 18.52 -40.22 -14.18
CA THR A 1032 19.08 -38.87 -14.01
C THR A 1032 18.05 -37.76 -13.70
N GLN A 1033 16.92 -38.10 -13.05
CA GLN A 1033 15.88 -37.11 -12.65
C GLN A 1033 15.66 -37.02 -11.12
N THR A 1034 16.47 -37.74 -10.35
CA THR A 1034 16.43 -37.80 -8.87
C THR A 1034 17.62 -37.14 -8.17
N GLU A 1035 18.62 -36.65 -8.91
CA GLU A 1035 19.84 -36.06 -8.32
C GLU A 1035 19.92 -34.53 -8.55
N SER A 1036 19.48 -34.02 -9.70
CA SER A 1036 19.28 -32.57 -9.91
C SER A 1036 18.20 -31.98 -8.97
N THR A 1037 17.24 -32.81 -8.58
CA THR A 1037 16.21 -32.53 -7.57
C THR A 1037 16.71 -32.64 -6.12
N MET A 1038 17.93 -33.11 -5.87
CA MET A 1038 18.52 -33.15 -4.52
C MET A 1038 19.67 -32.16 -4.33
N GLY A 1039 20.36 -31.76 -5.41
CA GLY A 1039 21.25 -30.59 -5.42
C GLY A 1039 20.50 -29.29 -5.10
N ARG A 1040 19.36 -29.05 -5.76
CA ARG A 1040 18.54 -27.83 -5.61
C ARG A 1040 17.88 -27.66 -4.23
N TRP A 1041 17.99 -28.65 -3.33
CA TRP A 1041 17.47 -28.58 -1.95
C TRP A 1041 18.55 -28.34 -0.88
N LYS A 1042 19.85 -28.49 -1.21
CA LYS A 1042 20.94 -28.29 -0.22
C LYS A 1042 21.32 -26.83 0.02
N GLN A 1043 21.00 -25.92 -0.90
CA GLN A 1043 21.22 -24.48 -0.71
C GLN A 1043 20.17 -23.80 0.18
N PHE A 1044 19.08 -24.48 0.54
CA PHE A 1044 17.94 -23.86 1.26
C PHE A 1044 17.97 -23.98 2.79
N TYR A 1045 18.99 -24.63 3.37
CA TYR A 1045 19.06 -24.83 4.83
C TYR A 1045 20.47 -24.71 5.43
N SER A 1046 20.71 -23.59 6.11
CA SER A 1046 21.49 -23.58 7.36
C SER A 1046 20.89 -22.58 8.35
N SER A 1047 20.37 -23.13 9.44
CA SER A 1047 19.69 -22.55 10.62
C SER A 1047 18.89 -21.24 10.49
N ALA A 1048 17.64 -21.33 10.97
CA ALA A 1048 16.83 -20.21 11.45
C ALA A 1048 16.46 -20.38 12.95
N TYR A 1049 17.13 -21.29 13.68
CA TYR A 1049 16.81 -21.62 15.07
C TYR A 1049 18.09 -21.85 15.89
N VAL A 1050 18.44 -20.86 16.73
CA VAL A 1050 19.20 -20.96 18.01
C VAL A 1050 19.33 -19.58 18.66
N HIS A 1051 19.51 -18.51 17.88
CA HIS A 1051 19.94 -17.19 18.41
C HIS A 1051 18.88 -16.38 19.18
N MET A 1052 17.62 -16.82 19.26
CA MET A 1052 16.59 -16.11 20.04
C MET A 1052 16.75 -16.26 21.57
N LEU A 1053 17.74 -17.04 22.05
CA LEU A 1053 18.01 -17.25 23.47
C LEU A 1053 19.48 -16.97 23.89
N LEU A 1054 20.33 -16.46 23.00
CA LEU A 1054 21.71 -16.08 23.30
C LEU A 1054 22.07 -14.73 22.68
N ARG A 1055 21.67 -13.66 23.39
CA ARG A 1055 22.06 -12.27 23.12
C ARG A 1055 22.32 -11.53 24.45
N ASP A 1056 23.42 -11.89 25.12
CA ASP A 1056 24.14 -11.01 26.05
C ASP A 1056 25.47 -11.63 26.51
N ARG A 1057 26.55 -11.22 25.84
CA ARG A 1057 28.00 -11.30 26.14
C ARG A 1057 28.70 -11.00 24.80
N GLU A 1058 29.61 -10.03 24.68
CA GLU A 1058 30.43 -9.35 25.69
C GLU A 1058 30.46 -7.81 25.52
N ARG A 1059 31.08 -7.15 26.51
CA ARG A 1059 31.38 -5.69 26.64
C ARG A 1059 30.20 -4.83 27.16
N PRO A 1060 30.49 -3.77 27.95
CA PRO A 1060 29.50 -3.20 28.87
C PRO A 1060 28.65 -2.08 28.25
N PRO A 1061 27.36 -1.95 28.63
CA PRO A 1061 26.52 -0.83 28.21
C PRO A 1061 26.85 0.45 28.98
N ILE A 1062 27.03 1.56 28.26
CA ILE A 1062 26.83 2.89 28.82
C ILE A 1062 25.31 3.14 28.82
N LEU A 1063 24.77 3.50 29.99
CA LEU A 1063 23.32 3.55 30.21
C LEU A 1063 22.63 4.73 29.51
N SER A 1064 21.60 4.44 28.70
CA SER A 1064 20.51 5.37 28.39
C SER A 1064 19.15 4.70 28.76
N PRO A 1065 18.12 5.46 29.20
CA PRO A 1065 16.96 4.87 29.87
C PRO A 1065 15.71 4.73 28.97
N SER A 1066 15.58 3.59 28.26
CA SER A 1066 14.36 3.20 27.52
C SER A 1066 13.87 1.79 27.89
N SER A 1067 13.82 1.49 29.20
CA SER A 1067 13.63 0.14 29.75
C SER A 1067 12.23 -0.50 29.60
N SER A 1068 11.30 0.12 28.85
CA SER A 1068 9.90 -0.32 28.75
C SER A 1068 9.73 -1.72 28.16
N SER A 1069 10.32 -1.98 26.99
CA SER A 1069 10.09 -3.21 26.21
C SER A 1069 10.68 -4.44 26.90
N TYR A 1070 11.82 -4.29 27.58
CA TYR A 1070 12.40 -5.32 28.44
C TYR A 1070 11.53 -5.62 29.65
N LEU A 1071 10.96 -4.60 30.31
CA LEU A 1071 10.09 -4.79 31.47
C LEU A 1071 8.80 -5.53 31.08
N VAL A 1072 8.17 -5.15 29.97
CA VAL A 1072 6.98 -5.82 29.41
C VAL A 1072 7.29 -7.30 29.12
N SER A 1073 8.36 -7.56 28.36
CA SER A 1073 8.72 -8.93 27.96
C SER A 1073 9.09 -9.81 29.16
N GLN A 1074 9.89 -9.31 30.11
CA GLN A 1074 10.25 -10.06 31.32
C GLN A 1074 9.03 -10.33 32.22
N VAL A 1075 8.12 -9.36 32.41
CA VAL A 1075 6.90 -9.56 33.20
C VAL A 1075 6.01 -10.63 32.57
N PHE A 1076 5.76 -10.60 31.26
CA PHE A 1076 4.94 -11.62 30.61
C PHE A 1076 5.60 -13.02 30.64
N PHE A 1077 6.93 -13.11 30.48
CA PHE A 1077 7.65 -14.39 30.61
C PHE A 1077 7.57 -14.95 32.04
N PHE A 1078 7.71 -14.09 33.06
CA PHE A 1078 7.59 -14.47 34.48
C PHE A 1078 6.19 -14.99 34.83
N PHE A 1079 5.12 -14.34 34.37
CA PHE A 1079 3.76 -14.69 34.79
C PHE A 1079 3.15 -15.88 34.02
N PHE A 1080 3.53 -16.12 32.75
CA PHE A 1080 2.96 -17.22 31.96
C PHE A 1080 3.85 -18.47 31.85
N PHE A 1081 5.18 -18.35 31.80
CA PHE A 1081 6.07 -19.49 31.53
C PHE A 1081 6.82 -20.00 32.77
N LEU A 1082 7.12 -19.14 33.74
CA LEU A 1082 7.83 -19.53 34.96
C LEU A 1082 7.05 -20.46 35.93
N PRO A 1083 5.70 -20.54 35.96
CA PRO A 1083 4.98 -21.52 36.77
C PRO A 1083 5.04 -22.97 36.25
N VAL A 1084 5.67 -23.20 35.09
CA VAL A 1084 5.55 -24.45 34.30
C VAL A 1084 6.79 -25.34 34.37
N PHE A 1085 7.98 -24.78 34.56
CA PHE A 1085 9.22 -25.56 34.63
C PHE A 1085 9.73 -25.68 36.08
N PRO A 1086 9.93 -26.90 36.61
CA PRO A 1086 10.88 -27.09 37.70
C PRO A 1086 12.31 -26.86 37.19
N LEU A 1087 13.20 -26.45 38.10
CA LEU A 1087 14.67 -26.46 37.92
C LEU A 1087 15.20 -27.89 37.77
#